data_AF-A0A2P2DZQ9-F1
#
_entry.id   AF-A0A2P2DZQ9-F1
#
_cell.length_a   1.000
_cell.length_b   1.000
_cell.length_c   1.000
_cell.angle_alpha   90.00
_cell.angle_beta   90.00
_cell.angle_gamma   90.00
#
_symmetry.space_group_name_H-M   'P 1'
#
loop_
_entity.id
_entity.type
_entity.pdbx_description
1 polymer ?
#
loop_
_entity_poly.entity_id
_entity_poly.type
_entity_poly.pdbx_seq_one_letter_code
_entity_poly.pdbx_strand_id
1 'polypeptide(L)'
;MSGLISNSSVTLSSGNDTLVVNKDGNFTFPNLLRSGTQYEVKLTLSSSSALKCNLSNEKGTVQSSNITDVKVECGLADGYYQVGVSITGTGGPVTFQNNATDTITIVSDTLSKFNTPLKTGDSYLVTISSQTAGTVCAFLEPSSSQGIVGTTNITVTVRCVPGYLTGGTIIPLATVDLFPNVDTPNLFLRTMVGDYPANAGGTGPTFGNANNTSANLVRFNNPKGMAGDGTYIYVADYDNDLIRRINRTTGETTSFAGGASVAGGTTCPGTVTTNCLDGTGLAAQFYRPFALTTDGTSLYVLELLGNRIRRINLTTAQVTTLAGDGSSGFSDNTNGLLASFLNPHSITMHQGMLYVVDRYNHRIRSVNPVTGAVSTFAGTGVAGYLDANASAAIFNNPVGIVGLGNFLYISDLGNHRIRRISLLGANPVTTIAGQSTPGSKDDVGTKAFLDAPFSLATDGTNLIFSEYTTYLIRHVRLSDTKVSTLVGGIIGYSDNAGLNAAMQRPAYLLSDGYNMYISEENNHAIRRIENAEILRYTFDGNSNDSVSNNHGLLNGGPNLVADENGTASAAYEFDGSTQNIRATSNVTYNGQSLGMGNNKKFTISAWIFPRGGSTDQVIFSNGTQATDGFTLILQGTTRLLYLYVNSVPSGIGIRPIPLNQWTHVTVTNNADNWQIYVNGLSENIIFNAATNAPTSVFQIAGGAGALSFFSGKVSDVRIFNGTLDTNAIQKLAIQVPTGLIAYFPFNGNTNDVSGNGNDLTIMGTPSLATDRNGLPNSAYIFNSNLDYMEKANPNRVPTGNNNRTTCVWVRSTSSPVNLVSFGAAVNGQGNGLALGNSSILHYGYVTDQTTDHFYLLGRWVHICGTYDGANSQIYFNGSLRSTTGITWATAASATLRVGRRMDAGEFFSGSLDDIRIYNRVLSASEIQALSGPHPLQVAGLQMHLQADSITASPVTAWFDNSPNNTTATSTGGNSVSQPLAGQRPTWSAIAINNTPGVIFNSASSHNLRNISGTYFGLNTDSFTMFVVNYRNSLLGAQTVLSTGPIPGGKSFLFDDAGAFPCSATSRFSVIKLAAACAAISDVGFSPMTQRIFTMSYDHITAITNPFYWDVNGPVGATITSNLNFIPPSGVDGIFVGSRIGPNDHFDGILSEIIYFNSALSTSDADLVRCYLSRKYKIRIGNLCPY
;
A
#
# COMPACT_ATOMS: atom_id res chain seq x y z
N MET A 1 -20.19 61.13 -33.33
CA MET A 1 -18.82 60.87 -32.87
C MET A 1 -18.44 59.45 -33.26
N SER A 2 -17.29 59.27 -33.92
CA SER A 2 -16.75 57.95 -34.24
C SER A 2 -15.22 57.96 -34.20
N GLY A 3 -14.61 56.85 -33.80
CA GLY A 3 -13.16 56.65 -33.83
C GLY A 3 -12.40 57.24 -32.63
N LEU A 4 -13.10 57.52 -31.52
CA LEU A 4 -12.45 57.93 -30.27
C LEU A 4 -11.64 56.76 -29.68
N ILE A 5 -10.37 56.98 -29.36
CA ILE A 5 -9.54 55.94 -28.71
C ILE A 5 -9.94 55.77 -27.23
N SER A 6 -9.80 54.56 -26.68
CA SER A 6 -10.13 54.26 -25.28
C SER A 6 -9.44 55.22 -24.30
N ASN A 7 -10.14 55.62 -23.23
CA ASN A 7 -9.66 56.58 -22.20
C ASN A 7 -9.27 57.97 -22.72
N SER A 8 -9.72 58.34 -23.93
CA SER A 8 -9.62 59.71 -24.42
C SER A 8 -10.99 60.40 -24.41
N SER A 9 -10.96 61.72 -24.44
CA SER A 9 -12.16 62.53 -24.64
C SER A 9 -11.90 63.67 -25.61
N VAL A 10 -12.98 64.20 -26.14
CA VAL A 10 -12.96 65.47 -26.88
C VAL A 10 -13.96 66.41 -26.25
N THR A 11 -13.63 67.70 -26.22
CA THR A 11 -14.53 68.75 -25.76
C THR A 11 -15.11 69.45 -26.98
N LEU A 12 -16.43 69.40 -27.13
CA LEU A 12 -17.18 70.13 -28.14
C LEU A 12 -17.79 71.36 -27.50
N SER A 13 -17.73 72.52 -28.16
CA SER A 13 -18.39 73.75 -27.69
C SER A 13 -19.24 74.36 -28.79
N SER A 14 -20.40 74.91 -28.42
CA SER A 14 -21.27 75.65 -29.33
C SER A 14 -21.96 76.78 -28.57
N GLY A 15 -21.66 78.04 -28.91
CA GLY A 15 -22.10 79.19 -28.11
C GLY A 15 -21.57 79.12 -26.67
N ASN A 16 -22.48 79.10 -25.69
CA ASN A 16 -22.15 78.95 -24.26
C ASN A 16 -22.15 77.49 -23.78
N ASP A 17 -22.51 76.53 -24.64
CA ASP A 17 -22.51 75.11 -24.27
C ASP A 17 -21.13 74.50 -24.46
N THR A 18 -20.77 73.63 -23.51
CA THR A 18 -19.58 72.79 -23.57
C THR A 18 -19.97 71.35 -23.23
N LEU A 19 -19.51 70.40 -24.04
CA LEU A 19 -19.78 68.97 -23.89
C LEU A 19 -18.49 68.18 -23.95
N VAL A 20 -18.21 67.38 -22.92
CA VAL A 20 -17.12 66.40 -22.94
C VAL A 20 -17.66 65.08 -23.45
N VAL A 21 -17.15 64.61 -24.58
CA VAL A 21 -17.53 63.34 -25.21
C VAL A 21 -16.41 62.34 -24.96
N ASN A 22 -16.72 61.26 -24.23
CA ASN A 22 -15.78 60.23 -23.80
C ASN A 22 -16.07 58.83 -24.39
N LYS A 23 -17.02 58.74 -25.33
CA LYS A 23 -17.34 57.53 -26.09
C LYS A 23 -17.90 57.88 -27.46
N ASP A 24 -17.78 56.97 -28.41
CA ASP A 24 -18.44 57.08 -29.70
C ASP A 24 -19.96 57.07 -29.55
N GLY A 25 -20.65 57.73 -30.50
CA GLY A 25 -22.11 57.86 -30.49
C GLY A 25 -22.62 59.24 -30.87
N ASN A 26 -23.94 59.41 -30.71
CA ASN A 26 -24.62 60.68 -30.93
C ASN A 26 -24.41 61.61 -29.72
N PHE A 27 -24.31 62.91 -29.98
CA PHE A 27 -24.23 63.94 -28.96
C PHE A 27 -25.26 65.04 -29.26
N THR A 28 -25.71 65.72 -28.20
CA THR A 28 -26.71 66.77 -28.29
C THR A 28 -26.30 67.91 -27.37
N PHE A 29 -26.29 69.14 -27.87
CA PHE A 29 -26.10 70.34 -27.05
C PHE A 29 -27.39 70.66 -26.29
N PRO A 30 -27.32 71.00 -24.99
CA PRO A 30 -28.50 71.18 -24.15
C PRO A 30 -29.32 72.43 -24.50
N ASN A 31 -28.71 73.51 -24.98
CA ASN A 31 -29.44 74.72 -25.34
C ASN A 31 -30.02 74.65 -26.75
N LEU A 32 -31.33 74.92 -26.86
CA LEU A 32 -32.03 74.98 -28.14
C LEU A 32 -31.70 76.29 -28.88
N LEU A 33 -31.42 76.17 -30.17
CA LEU A 33 -31.19 77.31 -31.05
C LEU A 33 -32.48 77.64 -31.82
N ARG A 34 -32.79 78.93 -31.96
CA ARG A 34 -33.95 79.39 -32.74
C ARG A 34 -33.68 79.26 -34.24
N SER A 35 -34.70 78.91 -35.03
CA SER A 35 -34.61 78.93 -36.50
C SER A 35 -34.09 80.28 -37.01
N GLY A 36 -33.17 80.26 -37.97
CA GLY A 36 -32.43 81.42 -38.49
C GLY A 36 -31.14 81.77 -37.75
N THR A 37 -30.84 81.14 -36.60
CA THR A 37 -29.60 81.39 -35.85
C THR A 37 -28.43 80.63 -36.49
N GLN A 38 -27.26 81.27 -36.57
CA GLN A 38 -26.03 80.57 -36.95
C GLN A 38 -25.54 79.68 -35.80
N TYR A 39 -25.14 78.46 -36.11
CA TYR A 39 -24.43 77.60 -35.17
C TYR A 39 -22.98 77.44 -35.62
N GLU A 40 -22.08 77.32 -34.66
CA GLU A 40 -20.69 76.94 -34.84
C GLU A 40 -20.33 75.95 -33.73
N VAL A 41 -19.76 74.81 -34.08
CA VAL A 41 -19.25 73.78 -33.18
C VAL A 41 -17.73 73.82 -33.24
N LYS A 42 -17.08 73.97 -32.10
CA LYS A 42 -15.62 73.94 -31.98
C LYS A 42 -15.18 72.70 -31.23
N LEU A 43 -14.12 72.08 -31.73
CA LEU A 43 -13.51 70.88 -31.17
C LEU A 43 -12.21 71.26 -30.46
N THR A 44 -12.08 70.87 -29.20
CA THR A 44 -10.84 70.96 -28.42
C THR A 44 -10.47 69.57 -27.92
N LEU A 45 -9.24 69.13 -28.22
CA LEU A 45 -8.73 67.85 -27.73
C LEU A 45 -8.33 67.98 -26.27
N SER A 46 -8.90 67.15 -25.39
CA SER A 46 -8.45 67.08 -24.01
C SER A 46 -7.16 66.24 -23.96
N SER A 47 -6.02 66.93 -24.06
CA SER A 47 -4.68 66.51 -23.61
C SER A 47 -4.00 65.26 -24.21
N SER A 48 -4.59 64.46 -25.11
CA SER A 48 -3.88 63.32 -25.71
C SER A 48 -3.15 63.71 -27.00
N SER A 49 -1.82 63.62 -27.01
CA SER A 49 -0.98 63.83 -28.21
C SER A 49 -1.10 62.70 -29.25
N ALA A 50 -1.78 61.60 -28.91
CA ALA A 50 -1.97 60.43 -29.76
C ALA A 50 -3.31 60.42 -30.53
N LEU A 51 -4.19 61.41 -30.29
CA LEU A 51 -5.53 61.50 -30.87
C LEU A 51 -5.58 62.60 -31.94
N LYS A 52 -6.06 62.27 -33.13
CA LYS A 52 -6.34 63.22 -34.22
C LYS A 52 -7.82 63.14 -34.56
N CYS A 53 -8.51 64.28 -34.60
CA CYS A 53 -9.94 64.34 -34.84
C CYS A 53 -10.28 65.45 -35.84
N ASN A 54 -11.17 65.13 -36.78
CA ASN A 54 -11.70 66.06 -37.76
C ASN A 54 -13.17 66.32 -37.45
N LEU A 55 -13.58 67.58 -37.59
CA LEU A 55 -14.97 68.01 -37.46
C LEU A 55 -15.51 68.34 -38.86
N SER A 56 -16.74 67.93 -39.14
CA SER A 56 -17.44 68.25 -40.40
C SER A 56 -18.85 68.73 -40.11
N ASN A 57 -19.37 69.57 -41.01
CA ASN A 57 -20.62 70.32 -40.83
C ASN A 57 -20.63 71.17 -39.55
N GLU A 58 -19.46 71.70 -39.18
CA GLU A 58 -19.21 72.40 -37.92
C GLU A 58 -19.94 73.74 -37.81
N LYS A 59 -20.39 74.33 -38.92
CA LYS A 59 -21.06 75.61 -38.93
C LYS A 59 -22.18 75.65 -39.95
N GLY A 60 -23.24 76.38 -39.65
CA GLY A 60 -24.41 76.51 -40.52
C GLY A 60 -25.47 77.41 -39.94
N THR A 61 -26.67 77.41 -40.54
CA THR A 61 -27.83 78.17 -40.03
C THR A 61 -28.96 77.18 -39.71
N VAL A 62 -29.55 77.30 -38.51
CA VAL A 62 -30.65 76.44 -38.07
C VAL A 62 -31.88 76.68 -38.94
N GLN A 63 -32.39 75.65 -39.61
CA GLN A 63 -33.56 75.72 -40.49
C GLN A 63 -34.85 75.43 -39.69
N SER A 64 -35.87 74.80 -40.31
CA SER A 64 -37.12 74.41 -39.65
C SER A 64 -37.07 73.05 -38.94
N SER A 65 -35.89 72.43 -38.86
CA SER A 65 -35.66 71.12 -38.23
C SER A 65 -34.35 71.09 -37.44
N ASN A 66 -34.19 70.07 -36.57
CA ASN A 66 -32.95 69.84 -35.83
C ASN A 66 -31.76 69.60 -36.77
N ILE A 67 -30.58 70.08 -36.38
CA ILE A 67 -29.31 69.74 -37.03
C ILE A 67 -28.84 68.38 -36.52
N THR A 68 -28.65 67.41 -37.41
CA THR A 68 -28.33 66.02 -37.05
C THR A 68 -27.08 65.47 -37.74
N ASP A 69 -26.34 66.31 -38.46
CA ASP A 69 -25.27 65.91 -39.38
C ASP A 69 -23.90 66.49 -39.02
N VAL A 70 -23.74 67.13 -37.85
CA VAL A 70 -22.43 67.48 -37.30
C VAL A 70 -21.70 66.19 -36.93
N LYS A 71 -20.57 65.91 -37.58
CA LYS A 71 -19.78 64.70 -37.34
C LYS A 71 -18.39 65.03 -36.85
N VAL A 72 -17.96 64.31 -35.82
CA VAL A 72 -16.59 64.27 -35.33
C VAL A 72 -16.05 62.89 -35.62
N GLU A 73 -14.99 62.82 -36.43
CA GLU A 73 -14.30 61.58 -36.80
C GLU A 73 -12.87 61.63 -36.24
N CYS A 74 -12.56 60.70 -35.35
CA CYS A 74 -11.27 60.61 -34.67
C CYS A 74 -10.49 59.36 -35.11
N GLY A 75 -9.19 59.37 -34.82
CA GLY A 75 -8.28 58.27 -35.03
C GLY A 75 -6.92 58.53 -34.39
N LEU A 76 -5.94 57.66 -34.66
CA LEU A 76 -4.57 57.85 -34.20
C LEU A 76 -3.91 59.03 -34.92
N ALA A 77 -3.14 59.83 -34.19
CA ALA A 77 -2.28 60.85 -34.77
C ALA A 77 -1.12 60.23 -35.56
N ASP A 78 -0.59 60.98 -36.53
CA ASP A 78 0.51 60.52 -37.38
C ASP A 78 1.74 60.16 -36.53
N GLY A 79 2.33 58.97 -36.78
CA GLY A 79 3.46 58.44 -36.02
C GLY A 79 3.11 57.70 -34.73
N TYR A 80 1.82 57.51 -34.42
CA TYR A 80 1.36 56.63 -33.34
C TYR A 80 0.77 55.32 -33.86
N TYR A 81 1.09 54.23 -33.20
CA TYR A 81 0.70 52.87 -33.56
C TYR A 81 0.21 52.10 -32.34
N GLN A 82 -0.60 51.08 -32.56
CA GLN A 82 -1.10 50.21 -31.52
C GLN A 82 -0.38 48.86 -31.51
N VAL A 83 -0.16 48.35 -30.31
CA VAL A 83 0.24 46.96 -30.07
C VAL A 83 -1.04 46.16 -29.79
N GLY A 84 -1.16 44.99 -30.39
CA GLY A 84 -2.27 44.07 -30.15
C GLY A 84 -1.81 42.63 -29.98
N VAL A 85 -2.70 41.82 -29.41
CA VAL A 85 -2.50 40.40 -29.17
C VAL A 85 -3.60 39.63 -29.90
N SER A 86 -3.18 38.72 -30.78
CA SER A 86 -4.05 37.75 -31.45
C SER A 86 -3.89 36.40 -30.75
N ILE A 87 -4.98 35.89 -30.20
CA ILE A 87 -4.97 34.64 -29.42
C ILE A 87 -5.76 33.54 -30.13
N THR A 88 -5.28 32.30 -30.03
CA THR A 88 -6.00 31.09 -30.50
C THR A 88 -6.04 30.01 -29.42
N GLY A 89 -7.15 29.26 -29.34
CA GLY A 89 -7.33 28.15 -28.40
C GLY A 89 -7.66 28.57 -26.96
N THR A 90 -8.32 29.72 -26.77
CA THR A 90 -8.64 30.23 -25.44
C THR A 90 -9.66 29.34 -24.71
N GLY A 91 -9.26 28.83 -23.53
CA GLY A 91 -10.14 28.08 -22.60
C GLY A 91 -10.79 28.96 -21.53
N GLY A 92 -10.59 30.28 -21.59
CA GLY A 92 -11.07 31.26 -20.62
C GLY A 92 -10.28 32.59 -20.70
N PRO A 93 -10.52 33.54 -19.78
CA PRO A 93 -9.81 34.82 -19.75
C PRO A 93 -8.28 34.68 -19.68
N VAL A 94 -7.57 35.44 -20.52
CA VAL A 94 -6.11 35.61 -20.49
C VAL A 94 -5.79 37.10 -20.46
N THR A 95 -4.96 37.51 -19.51
CA THR A 95 -4.60 38.92 -19.30
C THR A 95 -3.17 39.16 -19.74
N PHE A 96 -3.02 40.12 -20.64
CA PHE A 96 -1.73 40.57 -21.16
C PHE A 96 -1.41 41.97 -20.65
N GLN A 97 -0.13 42.24 -20.48
CA GLN A 97 0.39 43.57 -20.16
C GLN A 97 1.37 44.02 -21.24
N ASN A 98 1.32 45.28 -21.64
CA ASN A 98 2.34 45.94 -22.43
C ASN A 98 3.08 46.96 -21.53
N ASN A 99 4.41 46.87 -21.48
CA ASN A 99 5.28 47.73 -20.68
C ASN A 99 4.83 47.82 -19.19
N ALA A 100 4.38 46.69 -18.64
CA ALA A 100 3.91 46.48 -17.26
C ALA A 100 2.64 47.24 -16.81
N THR A 101 2.25 48.35 -17.43
CA THR A 101 1.13 49.19 -16.97
C THR A 101 -0.13 49.11 -17.83
N ASP A 102 0.01 48.87 -19.13
CA ASP A 102 -1.15 48.83 -20.04
C ASP A 102 -1.65 47.38 -20.16
N THR A 103 -2.88 47.13 -19.72
CA THR A 103 -3.41 45.77 -19.55
C THR A 103 -4.62 45.54 -20.42
N ILE A 104 -4.71 44.35 -21.03
CA ILE A 104 -5.90 43.86 -21.73
C ILE A 104 -6.24 42.45 -21.26
N THR A 105 -7.52 42.13 -21.16
CA THR A 105 -8.00 40.77 -20.90
C THR A 105 -8.81 40.30 -22.11
N ILE A 106 -8.41 39.16 -22.68
CA ILE A 106 -9.05 38.55 -23.85
C ILE A 106 -9.77 37.29 -23.38
N VAL A 107 -11.06 37.17 -23.72
CA VAL A 107 -11.95 36.08 -23.25
C VAL A 107 -12.37 35.11 -24.35
N SER A 108 -12.03 35.39 -25.61
CA SER A 108 -12.28 34.54 -26.77
C SER A 108 -11.28 34.81 -27.89
N ASP A 109 -11.13 33.86 -28.80
CA ASP A 109 -10.19 33.90 -29.94
C ASP A 109 -10.43 35.12 -30.83
N THR A 110 -9.68 36.19 -30.56
CA THR A 110 -9.83 37.50 -31.20
C THR A 110 -8.49 38.25 -31.20
N LEU A 111 -8.38 39.27 -32.06
CA LEU A 111 -7.32 40.28 -31.96
C LEU A 111 -7.82 41.42 -31.07
N SER A 112 -7.16 41.62 -29.93
CA SER A 112 -7.42 42.76 -29.03
C SER A 112 -6.22 43.69 -28.97
N LYS A 113 -6.44 44.99 -28.86
CA LYS A 113 -5.37 46.01 -28.86
C LYS A 113 -5.25 46.65 -27.48
N PHE A 114 -4.02 46.97 -27.09
CA PHE A 114 -3.72 47.74 -25.89
C PHE A 114 -4.28 49.17 -25.99
N ASN A 115 -4.59 49.77 -24.84
CA ASN A 115 -5.30 51.04 -24.78
C ASN A 115 -4.39 52.24 -25.07
N THR A 116 -3.09 52.12 -24.81
CA THR A 116 -2.08 53.17 -24.94
C THR A 116 -1.38 53.03 -26.29
N PRO A 117 -1.60 53.95 -27.24
CA PRO A 117 -0.82 53.99 -28.47
C PRO A 117 0.62 54.40 -28.17
N LEU A 118 1.56 53.85 -28.92
CA LEU A 118 2.98 54.13 -28.80
C LEU A 118 3.48 54.88 -30.04
N LYS A 119 4.43 55.79 -29.85
CA LYS A 119 5.02 56.56 -30.95
C LYS A 119 6.12 55.75 -31.63
N THR A 120 6.41 56.01 -32.92
CA THR A 120 7.61 55.48 -33.57
C THR A 120 8.85 55.75 -32.73
N GLY A 121 9.65 54.71 -32.47
CA GLY A 121 10.83 54.76 -31.62
C GLY A 121 10.60 54.34 -30.16
N ASP A 122 9.35 54.26 -29.69
CA ASP A 122 9.03 53.76 -28.35
C ASP A 122 9.22 52.24 -28.28
N SER A 123 9.61 51.73 -27.12
CA SER A 123 9.71 50.29 -26.86
C SER A 123 8.35 49.69 -26.47
N TYR A 124 8.14 48.42 -26.80
CA TYR A 124 7.02 47.61 -26.30
C TYR A 124 7.53 46.28 -25.73
N LEU A 125 6.82 45.77 -24.73
CA LEU A 125 7.06 44.47 -24.10
C LEU A 125 5.73 43.89 -23.65
N VAL A 126 5.26 42.89 -24.37
CA VAL A 126 4.02 42.15 -24.11
C VAL A 126 4.31 40.93 -23.25
N THR A 127 3.67 40.83 -22.08
CA THR A 127 3.79 39.70 -21.16
C THR A 127 2.44 39.10 -20.83
N ILE A 128 2.38 37.78 -20.67
CA ILE A 128 1.21 37.08 -20.13
C ILE A 128 1.23 37.27 -18.62
N SER A 129 0.30 38.05 -18.08
CA SER A 129 0.23 38.38 -16.64
C SER A 129 -0.62 37.39 -15.85
N SER A 130 -1.66 36.81 -16.47
CA SER A 130 -2.45 35.74 -15.90
C SER A 130 -3.18 34.97 -16.99
N GLN A 131 -3.45 33.69 -16.76
CA GLN A 131 -4.26 32.85 -17.64
C GLN A 131 -5.20 31.99 -16.80
N THR A 132 -6.27 31.50 -17.43
CA THR A 132 -7.23 30.61 -16.77
C THR A 132 -6.55 29.30 -16.36
N ALA A 133 -6.86 28.81 -15.15
CA ALA A 133 -6.36 27.52 -14.68
C ALA A 133 -6.77 26.39 -15.63
N GLY A 134 -5.85 25.46 -15.89
CA GLY A 134 -6.07 24.38 -16.87
C GLY A 134 -5.92 24.83 -18.32
N THR A 135 -5.30 25.98 -18.57
CA THR A 135 -4.85 26.42 -19.89
C THR A 135 -3.40 26.88 -19.81
N VAL A 136 -2.58 26.51 -20.80
CA VAL A 136 -1.21 26.98 -20.97
C VAL A 136 -1.13 27.83 -22.23
N CYS A 137 -0.81 29.12 -22.08
CA CYS A 137 -0.66 30.04 -23.20
C CYS A 137 0.82 30.43 -23.37
N ALA A 138 1.29 30.43 -24.61
CA ALA A 138 2.63 30.90 -24.95
C ALA A 138 2.64 31.62 -26.30
N PHE A 139 3.64 32.48 -26.48
CA PHE A 139 3.85 33.21 -27.72
C PHE A 139 4.28 32.24 -28.83
N LEU A 140 3.62 32.30 -29.99
CA LEU A 140 4.02 31.48 -31.14
C LEU A 140 5.40 31.90 -31.66
N GLU A 141 5.65 33.22 -31.67
CA GLU A 141 6.95 33.81 -31.97
C GLU A 141 7.39 34.70 -30.79
N PRO A 142 8.06 34.14 -29.77
CA PRO A 142 8.41 34.88 -28.55
C PRO A 142 9.16 36.19 -28.82
N SER A 143 10.04 36.23 -29.82
CA SER A 143 10.77 37.44 -30.20
C SER A 143 9.86 38.59 -30.65
N SER A 144 8.66 38.30 -31.15
CA SER A 144 7.66 39.32 -31.54
C SER A 144 6.98 39.99 -30.35
N SER A 145 7.10 39.45 -29.14
CA SER A 145 6.47 40.01 -27.94
C SER A 145 7.18 41.27 -27.41
N GLN A 146 8.33 41.66 -27.97
CA GLN A 146 9.06 42.86 -27.57
C GLN A 146 9.79 43.51 -28.74
N GLY A 147 10.05 44.81 -28.65
CA GLY A 147 10.83 45.53 -29.65
C GLY A 147 10.63 47.03 -29.62
N ILE A 148 10.93 47.69 -30.76
CA ILE A 148 10.72 49.12 -30.98
C ILE A 148 9.61 49.31 -32.01
N VAL A 149 8.73 50.27 -31.76
CA VAL A 149 7.61 50.61 -32.65
C VAL A 149 8.12 51.28 -33.93
N GLY A 150 7.78 50.69 -35.08
CA GLY A 150 8.12 51.18 -36.40
C GLY A 150 7.05 52.11 -37.00
N THR A 151 6.65 51.81 -38.25
CA THR A 151 5.65 52.58 -39.01
C THR A 151 4.34 51.83 -39.25
N THR A 152 4.10 50.75 -38.51
CA THR A 152 2.89 49.92 -38.60
C THR A 152 2.44 49.44 -37.22
N ASN A 153 1.16 49.04 -37.12
CA ASN A 153 0.64 48.40 -35.91
C ASN A 153 1.31 47.04 -35.69
N ILE A 154 1.49 46.68 -34.42
CA ILE A 154 2.18 45.45 -34.01
C ILE A 154 1.13 44.44 -33.57
N THR A 155 1.26 43.20 -34.03
CA THR A 155 0.40 42.09 -33.59
C THR A 155 1.28 40.96 -33.06
N VAL A 156 1.11 40.65 -31.78
CA VAL A 156 1.76 39.53 -31.10
C VAL A 156 0.81 38.33 -31.13
N THR A 157 1.29 37.18 -31.58
CA THR A 157 0.47 35.97 -31.68
C THR A 157 0.71 35.01 -30.52
N VAL A 158 -0.38 34.57 -29.89
CA VAL A 158 -0.37 33.68 -28.73
C VAL A 158 -1.24 32.47 -29.04
N ARG A 159 -0.76 31.29 -28.64
CA ARG A 159 -1.54 30.07 -28.70
C ARG A 159 -1.69 29.51 -27.30
N CYS A 160 -2.91 29.10 -26.99
CA CYS A 160 -3.27 28.43 -25.76
C CYS A 160 -3.61 26.97 -26.03
N VAL A 161 -3.21 26.09 -25.12
CA VAL A 161 -3.51 24.66 -25.16
C VAL A 161 -4.13 24.24 -23.82
N PRO A 162 -5.15 23.36 -23.82
CA PRO A 162 -5.73 22.85 -22.58
C PRO A 162 -4.72 22.02 -21.76
N GLY A 163 -4.74 22.18 -20.45
CA GLY A 163 -3.93 21.44 -19.50
C GLY A 163 -3.11 22.31 -18.54
N TYR A 164 -2.25 21.66 -17.77
CA TYR A 164 -1.36 22.25 -16.78
C TYR A 164 0.07 21.92 -17.17
N LEU A 165 0.96 22.91 -17.13
CA LEU A 165 2.38 22.68 -17.31
C LEU A 165 2.97 22.21 -15.97
N THR A 166 3.24 20.91 -15.87
CA THR A 166 3.79 20.27 -14.67
C THR A 166 5.01 19.46 -15.06
N GLY A 167 6.15 19.75 -14.42
CA GLY A 167 7.41 19.06 -14.68
C GLY A 167 7.87 19.08 -16.15
N GLY A 168 7.61 20.16 -16.87
CA GLY A 168 8.00 20.30 -18.28
C GLY A 168 7.11 19.54 -19.27
N THR A 169 5.90 19.15 -18.87
CA THR A 169 4.90 18.48 -19.71
C THR A 169 3.53 19.09 -19.51
N ILE A 170 2.72 19.11 -20.57
CA ILE A 170 1.31 19.48 -20.47
C ILE A 170 0.50 18.25 -20.06
N ILE A 171 -0.08 18.30 -18.87
CA ILE A 171 -0.89 17.25 -18.28
C ILE A 171 -2.35 17.73 -18.08
N PRO A 172 -3.35 16.84 -18.09
CA PRO A 172 -4.76 17.23 -18.04
C PRO A 172 -5.21 17.74 -16.66
N LEU A 173 -4.46 17.45 -15.59
CA LEU A 173 -4.81 17.77 -14.21
C LEU A 173 -3.62 18.45 -13.52
N ALA A 174 -3.87 19.43 -12.65
CA ALA A 174 -2.79 20.17 -11.96
C ALA A 174 -2.00 19.28 -11.00
N THR A 175 -2.71 18.35 -10.35
CA THR A 175 -2.17 17.41 -9.37
C THR A 175 -2.91 16.09 -9.51
N VAL A 176 -2.17 15.00 -9.59
CA VAL A 176 -2.66 13.63 -9.54
C VAL A 176 -1.73 12.87 -8.63
N ASP A 177 -2.25 12.17 -7.62
CA ASP A 177 -1.42 11.17 -6.94
C ASP A 177 -1.41 9.93 -7.83
N LEU A 178 -0.35 9.76 -8.63
CA LEU A 178 -0.23 8.60 -9.52
C LEU A 178 -0.11 7.30 -8.74
N PHE A 179 0.25 7.41 -7.46
CA PHE A 179 0.53 6.28 -6.62
C PHE A 179 -0.08 6.55 -5.22
N PRO A 180 -1.40 6.42 -5.05
CA PRO A 180 -2.04 6.70 -3.76
C PRO A 180 -1.74 5.64 -2.68
N ASN A 181 -1.27 4.45 -3.07
CA ASN A 181 -1.10 3.27 -2.18
C ASN A 181 0.35 2.73 -2.11
N VAL A 182 1.37 3.55 -2.40
CA VAL A 182 2.78 3.12 -2.62
C VAL A 182 3.56 2.67 -1.40
N ASP A 183 2.92 2.61 -0.23
CA ASP A 183 3.54 1.96 0.93
C ASP A 183 3.69 0.43 0.71
N THR A 184 3.07 -0.10 -0.36
CA THR A 184 3.31 -1.42 -0.95
C THR A 184 3.91 -1.30 -2.37
N PRO A 185 4.98 -2.03 -2.73
CA PRO A 185 5.69 -1.93 -4.02
C PRO A 185 4.93 -2.60 -5.19
N ASN A 186 3.61 -2.42 -5.26
CA ASN A 186 2.72 -3.11 -6.18
C ASN A 186 2.69 -2.45 -7.58
N LEU A 187 3.81 -1.90 -8.03
CA LEU A 187 3.93 -1.22 -9.32
C LEU A 187 4.66 -2.11 -10.32
N PHE A 188 4.22 -2.08 -11.57
CA PHE A 188 4.79 -2.86 -12.66
C PHE A 188 5.58 -1.95 -13.58
N LEU A 189 6.84 -2.33 -13.84
CA LEU A 189 7.68 -1.70 -14.86
C LEU A 189 7.52 -2.43 -16.18
N ARG A 190 7.14 -1.69 -17.21
CA ARG A 190 6.83 -2.23 -18.53
C ARG A 190 7.60 -1.53 -19.65
N THR A 191 7.97 -2.27 -20.68
CA THR A 191 8.45 -1.72 -21.94
C THR A 191 7.32 -1.07 -22.71
N MET A 192 7.45 0.22 -22.98
CA MET A 192 6.50 0.97 -23.82
C MET A 192 6.94 0.93 -25.29
N VAL A 193 8.19 1.30 -25.57
CA VAL A 193 8.74 1.40 -26.94
C VAL A 193 10.24 1.07 -26.90
N GLY A 194 10.75 0.45 -27.97
CA GLY A 194 12.18 0.14 -28.09
C GLY A 194 12.55 -1.26 -27.58
N ASP A 195 11.73 -2.26 -27.93
CA ASP A 195 11.83 -3.61 -27.39
C ASP A 195 13.19 -4.30 -27.68
N TYR A 196 13.81 -4.82 -26.61
CA TYR A 196 14.95 -5.73 -26.63
C TYR A 196 14.43 -7.16 -26.92
N PRO A 197 14.99 -7.92 -27.88
CA PRO A 197 14.25 -9.00 -28.53
C PRO A 197 13.67 -10.01 -27.53
N ALA A 198 12.40 -10.32 -27.74
CA ALA A 198 11.73 -11.45 -27.14
C ALA A 198 12.54 -12.76 -27.31
N ASN A 199 12.63 -13.50 -26.19
CA ASN A 199 13.03 -14.90 -26.02
C ASN A 199 14.53 -15.22 -25.85
N ALA A 200 14.83 -15.78 -24.65
CA ALA A 200 15.84 -16.79 -24.37
C ALA A 200 17.25 -16.59 -24.97
N GLY A 201 18.09 -15.79 -24.32
CA GLY A 201 19.55 -15.98 -24.36
C GLY A 201 20.30 -15.58 -25.65
N GLY A 202 19.77 -14.67 -26.48
CA GLY A 202 20.44 -14.14 -27.68
C GLY A 202 21.21 -12.82 -27.47
N THR A 203 22.22 -12.58 -28.32
CA THR A 203 23.26 -11.54 -28.21
C THR A 203 22.75 -10.09 -28.36
N GLY A 204 22.74 -9.34 -27.25
CA GLY A 204 22.93 -7.88 -27.16
C GLY A 204 21.79 -6.95 -27.62
N PRO A 205 21.76 -5.69 -27.12
CA PRO A 205 20.82 -4.67 -27.57
C PRO A 205 21.09 -4.30 -29.02
N THR A 206 20.05 -4.29 -29.87
CA THR A 206 20.15 -3.61 -31.17
C THR A 206 19.85 -2.13 -30.95
N PHE A 207 20.88 -1.28 -30.95
CA PHE A 207 20.73 0.17 -30.96
C PHE A 207 20.52 0.66 -32.40
N GLY A 208 19.90 1.83 -32.56
CA GLY A 208 19.68 2.43 -33.87
C GLY A 208 18.68 3.58 -33.82
N ASN A 209 18.20 4.02 -34.98
CA ASN A 209 17.26 5.15 -35.12
C ASN A 209 15.98 4.79 -35.89
N ALA A 210 15.61 3.51 -35.93
CA ALA A 210 14.46 3.02 -36.70
C ALA A 210 13.14 3.63 -36.19
N ASN A 211 12.40 4.27 -37.10
CA ASN A 211 11.02 4.72 -36.90
C ASN A 211 10.05 3.59 -37.27
N ASN A 212 8.92 3.50 -36.58
CA ASN A 212 7.91 2.49 -36.88
C ASN A 212 6.55 2.83 -36.26
N THR A 213 5.47 2.33 -36.88
CA THR A 213 4.12 2.37 -36.31
C THR A 213 3.93 1.35 -35.18
N SER A 214 4.73 0.29 -35.15
CA SER A 214 4.75 -0.75 -34.12
C SER A 214 5.86 -0.51 -33.10
N ALA A 215 5.50 -0.32 -31.83
CA ALA A 215 6.41 0.08 -30.76
C ALA A 215 7.62 -0.87 -30.54
N ASN A 216 7.46 -2.16 -30.82
CA ASN A 216 8.50 -3.19 -30.69
C ASN A 216 9.56 -3.16 -31.81
N LEU A 217 9.28 -2.49 -32.93
CA LEU A 217 10.22 -2.35 -34.05
C LEU A 217 10.97 -1.01 -34.05
N VAL A 218 10.61 -0.11 -33.14
CA VAL A 218 11.34 1.15 -32.92
C VAL A 218 12.70 0.85 -32.32
N ARG A 219 13.72 1.65 -32.67
CA ARG A 219 15.06 1.58 -32.09
C ARG A 219 15.51 2.97 -31.65
N PHE A 220 16.16 3.02 -30.48
CA PHE A 220 16.84 4.20 -29.94
C PHE A 220 18.33 3.91 -29.74
N ASN A 221 19.11 4.95 -29.50
CA ASN A 221 20.49 4.86 -29.06
C ASN A 221 20.73 5.77 -27.85
N ASN A 222 20.78 5.17 -26.65
CA ASN A 222 20.92 5.86 -25.37
C ASN A 222 19.89 7.00 -25.16
N PRO A 223 18.57 6.73 -25.24
CA PRO A 223 17.56 7.78 -25.08
C PRO A 223 17.69 8.48 -23.72
N LYS A 224 17.57 9.81 -23.70
CA LYS A 224 17.72 10.67 -22.52
C LYS A 224 16.43 11.43 -22.23
N GLY A 225 16.49 12.76 -22.16
CA GLY A 225 15.43 13.67 -21.76
C GLY A 225 14.14 13.47 -22.53
N MET A 226 13.04 13.69 -21.82
CA MET A 226 11.70 13.57 -22.37
C MET A 226 10.86 14.80 -22.00
N ALA A 227 9.92 15.17 -22.86
CA ALA A 227 8.90 16.18 -22.60
C ALA A 227 7.60 15.79 -23.34
N GLY A 228 6.43 16.23 -22.87
CA GLY A 228 5.16 15.91 -23.52
C GLY A 228 4.26 17.12 -23.77
N ASP A 229 3.45 17.04 -24.81
CA ASP A 229 2.46 18.06 -25.20
C ASP A 229 1.00 17.60 -24.95
N GLY A 230 0.82 16.49 -24.23
CA GLY A 230 -0.47 15.84 -24.00
C GLY A 230 -0.86 14.82 -25.08
N THR A 231 -0.28 14.84 -26.27
CA THR A 231 -0.52 13.84 -27.33
C THR A 231 0.70 12.94 -27.56
N TYR A 232 1.87 13.56 -27.61
CA TYR A 232 3.13 12.93 -27.90
C TYR A 232 4.11 13.05 -26.74
N ILE A 233 5.02 12.07 -26.64
CA ILE A 233 6.26 12.17 -25.87
C ILE A 233 7.38 12.46 -26.86
N TYR A 234 8.11 13.55 -26.62
CA TYR A 234 9.34 13.88 -27.31
C TYR A 234 10.51 13.30 -26.52
N VAL A 235 11.45 12.67 -27.20
CA VAL A 235 12.62 12.00 -26.60
C VAL A 235 13.89 12.48 -27.28
N ALA A 236 14.89 12.85 -26.49
CA ALA A 236 16.25 13.08 -26.97
C ALA A 236 16.94 11.73 -27.20
N ASP A 237 17.09 11.34 -28.45
CA ASP A 237 17.79 10.13 -28.87
C ASP A 237 19.28 10.45 -29.02
N TYR A 238 19.92 10.54 -27.84
CA TYR A 238 21.19 11.22 -27.60
C TYR A 238 22.31 10.78 -28.53
N ASP A 239 22.47 9.48 -28.79
CA ASP A 239 23.56 9.02 -29.64
C ASP A 239 23.28 9.11 -31.14
N ASN A 240 22.02 9.32 -31.50
CA ASN A 240 21.62 9.54 -32.89
C ASN A 240 21.48 11.03 -33.24
N ASP A 241 21.73 11.94 -32.29
CA ASP A 241 21.57 13.39 -32.44
C ASP A 241 20.18 13.80 -32.99
N LEU A 242 19.15 13.07 -32.54
CA LEU A 242 17.76 13.22 -32.99
C LEU A 242 16.84 13.57 -31.82
N ILE A 243 15.82 14.38 -32.10
CA ILE A 243 14.60 14.44 -31.30
C ILE A 243 13.57 13.54 -31.95
N ARG A 244 13.10 12.54 -31.21
CA ARG A 244 12.08 11.57 -31.63
C ARG A 244 10.74 11.97 -31.03
N ARG A 245 9.64 11.71 -31.73
CA ARG A 245 8.27 11.93 -31.26
C ARG A 245 7.53 10.60 -31.24
N ILE A 246 6.97 10.26 -30.08
CA ILE A 246 6.27 9.01 -29.78
C ILE A 246 4.80 9.32 -29.53
N ASN A 247 3.88 8.70 -30.24
CA ASN A 247 2.46 8.75 -29.92
C ASN A 247 2.21 7.98 -28.61
N ARG A 248 1.65 8.66 -27.60
CA ARG A 248 1.48 8.07 -26.26
C ARG A 248 0.55 6.86 -26.22
N THR A 249 -0.43 6.81 -27.12
CA THR A 249 -1.45 5.76 -27.14
C THR A 249 -1.00 4.56 -27.96
N THR A 250 -0.37 4.79 -29.11
CA THR A 250 -0.01 3.71 -30.05
C THR A 250 1.45 3.25 -29.94
N GLY A 251 2.34 4.07 -29.37
CA GLY A 251 3.78 3.84 -29.37
C GLY A 251 4.46 4.08 -30.73
N GLU A 252 3.72 4.54 -31.73
CA GLU A 252 4.27 4.95 -33.03
C GLU A 252 5.34 6.02 -32.83
N THR A 253 6.51 5.81 -33.44
CA THR A 253 7.67 6.70 -33.27
C THR A 253 8.19 7.21 -34.61
N THR A 254 8.35 8.53 -34.70
CA THR A 254 8.88 9.26 -35.87
C THR A 254 10.01 10.20 -35.47
N SER A 255 10.95 10.47 -36.37
CA SER A 255 11.96 11.53 -36.19
C SER A 255 11.31 12.91 -36.34
N PHE A 256 11.49 13.77 -35.35
CA PHE A 256 10.87 15.11 -35.32
C PHE A 256 11.85 16.19 -35.80
N ALA A 257 13.09 16.16 -35.32
CA ALA A 257 14.15 17.07 -35.75
C ALA A 257 15.54 16.47 -35.53
N GLY A 258 16.56 16.94 -36.26
CA GLY A 258 17.96 16.52 -36.10
C GLY A 258 18.44 15.43 -37.05
N GLY A 259 19.60 14.83 -36.76
CA GLY A 259 20.22 13.73 -37.50
C GLY A 259 21.39 14.14 -38.43
N ALA A 260 21.80 13.23 -39.32
CA ALA A 260 22.83 13.49 -40.32
C ALA A 260 22.29 14.44 -41.39
N SER A 261 22.67 15.72 -41.28
CA SER A 261 22.30 16.86 -42.15
C SER A 261 21.88 16.47 -43.57
N VAL A 262 20.58 16.57 -43.87
CA VAL A 262 20.09 16.79 -45.24
C VAL A 262 20.28 18.27 -45.59
N ALA A 263 20.63 18.57 -46.86
CA ALA A 263 20.89 19.94 -47.30
C ALA A 263 19.75 20.91 -46.95
N GLY A 264 20.06 22.06 -46.33
CA GLY A 264 19.08 23.11 -46.04
C GLY A 264 19.18 23.82 -44.68
N GLY A 265 20.03 23.35 -43.76
CA GLY A 265 20.29 24.03 -42.48
C GLY A 265 21.28 25.20 -42.59
N THR A 266 21.23 26.13 -41.64
CA THR A 266 22.18 27.26 -41.50
C THR A 266 23.02 27.06 -40.25
N THR A 267 24.32 27.35 -40.31
CA THR A 267 25.20 27.31 -39.13
C THR A 267 24.61 28.17 -38.03
N CYS A 268 24.42 27.56 -36.86
CA CYS A 268 23.80 28.25 -35.74
C CYS A 268 24.73 29.33 -35.17
N PRO A 269 24.20 30.36 -34.47
CA PRO A 269 25.01 31.42 -33.88
C PRO A 269 25.86 30.93 -32.70
N GLY A 270 27.00 31.58 -32.46
CA GLY A 270 27.90 31.31 -31.35
C GLY A 270 29.38 31.28 -31.74
N THR A 271 30.26 31.21 -30.75
CA THR A 271 31.72 31.10 -30.90
C THR A 271 32.11 29.70 -31.42
N VAL A 272 31.43 28.65 -30.97
CA VAL A 272 31.70 27.24 -31.33
C VAL A 272 30.49 26.67 -32.07
N THR A 273 30.66 26.27 -33.33
CA THR A 273 29.56 25.86 -34.23
C THR A 273 29.62 24.40 -34.69
N THR A 274 30.45 23.58 -34.05
CA THR A 274 30.58 22.14 -34.33
C THR A 274 29.23 21.43 -34.20
N ASN A 275 28.84 20.68 -35.24
CA ASN A 275 27.59 19.89 -35.30
C ASN A 275 26.33 20.70 -34.95
N CYS A 276 26.28 21.97 -35.36
CA CYS A 276 25.18 22.85 -35.01
C CYS A 276 24.62 23.59 -36.22
N LEU A 277 23.47 23.12 -36.69
CA LEU A 277 22.68 23.75 -37.75
C LEU A 277 21.29 24.08 -37.21
N ASP A 278 20.86 25.31 -37.41
CA ASP A 278 19.46 25.73 -37.32
C ASP A 278 18.74 25.40 -38.64
N GLY A 279 17.43 25.16 -38.60
CA GLY A 279 16.67 24.72 -39.78
C GLY A 279 15.39 23.99 -39.40
N THR A 280 14.63 23.55 -40.40
CA THR A 280 13.33 22.89 -40.17
C THR A 280 13.48 21.36 -40.16
N GLY A 281 12.99 20.72 -39.09
CA GLY A 281 12.97 19.26 -38.94
C GLY A 281 14.36 18.65 -39.04
N LEU A 282 14.55 17.75 -40.02
CA LEU A 282 15.81 17.02 -40.22
C LEU A 282 16.92 17.85 -40.89
N ALA A 283 16.62 19.08 -41.32
CA ALA A 283 17.65 20.02 -41.80
C ALA A 283 18.46 20.64 -40.64
N ALA A 284 17.94 20.57 -39.41
CA ALA A 284 18.67 20.99 -38.23
C ALA A 284 19.67 19.90 -37.78
N GLN A 285 20.71 20.32 -37.06
CA GLN A 285 21.70 19.43 -36.47
C GLN A 285 21.89 19.75 -34.99
N PHE A 286 21.89 18.70 -34.17
CA PHE A 286 22.19 18.76 -32.75
C PHE A 286 23.57 18.15 -32.45
N TYR A 287 24.16 18.55 -31.33
CA TYR A 287 25.34 17.94 -30.76
C TYR A 287 25.04 17.39 -29.36
N ARG A 288 24.62 16.12 -29.33
CA ARG A 288 24.22 15.37 -28.13
C ARG A 288 23.03 16.03 -27.40
N PRO A 289 21.82 16.03 -28.00
CA PRO A 289 20.63 16.51 -27.33
C PRO A 289 20.37 15.65 -26.08
N PHE A 290 20.10 16.29 -24.94
CA PHE A 290 20.14 15.59 -23.65
C PHE A 290 18.89 15.80 -22.80
N ALA A 291 18.45 17.04 -22.56
CA ALA A 291 17.26 17.32 -21.75
C ALA A 291 16.22 18.11 -22.57
N LEU A 292 14.93 17.89 -22.29
CA LEU A 292 13.82 18.50 -23.00
C LEU A 292 12.84 19.14 -22.02
N THR A 293 12.21 20.26 -22.42
CA THR A 293 11.05 20.84 -21.74
C THR A 293 10.19 21.61 -22.73
N THR A 294 8.96 21.98 -22.38
CA THR A 294 8.06 22.72 -23.28
C THR A 294 7.29 23.83 -22.57
N ASP A 295 6.85 24.82 -23.34
CA ASP A 295 5.84 25.81 -22.95
C ASP A 295 4.47 25.57 -23.63
N GLY A 296 4.32 24.46 -24.36
CA GLY A 296 3.12 24.12 -25.15
C GLY A 296 3.11 24.61 -26.58
N THR A 297 4.03 25.50 -26.96
CA THR A 297 4.20 25.97 -28.34
C THR A 297 5.56 25.62 -28.91
N SER A 298 6.57 25.61 -28.05
CA SER A 298 7.96 25.29 -28.37
C SER A 298 8.47 24.17 -27.47
N LEU A 299 9.32 23.32 -28.04
CA LEU A 299 10.18 22.40 -27.33
C LEU A 299 11.56 23.03 -27.15
N TYR A 300 12.08 23.05 -25.93
CA TYR A 300 13.43 23.51 -25.63
C TYR A 300 14.33 22.30 -25.43
N VAL A 301 15.45 22.28 -26.14
CA VAL A 301 16.42 21.18 -26.16
C VAL A 301 17.74 21.66 -25.57
N LEU A 302 18.20 21.00 -24.53
CA LEU A 302 19.51 21.24 -23.95
C LEU A 302 20.55 20.31 -24.59
N GLU A 303 21.60 20.88 -25.15
CA GLU A 303 22.70 20.12 -25.76
C GLU A 303 23.86 19.96 -24.79
N LEU A 304 24.20 18.71 -24.46
CA LEU A 304 25.21 18.41 -23.44
C LEU A 304 26.63 18.77 -23.92
N LEU A 305 26.98 18.40 -25.15
CA LEU A 305 28.29 18.74 -25.76
C LEU A 305 28.22 20.03 -26.58
N GLY A 306 27.03 20.37 -27.08
CA GLY A 306 26.78 21.66 -27.71
C GLY A 306 26.88 22.86 -26.76
N ASN A 307 26.77 22.67 -25.43
CA ASN A 307 26.73 23.73 -24.41
C ASN A 307 25.75 24.87 -24.75
N ARG A 308 24.57 24.52 -25.25
CA ARG A 308 23.56 25.49 -25.71
C ARG A 308 22.15 24.97 -25.55
N ILE A 309 21.19 25.89 -25.63
CA ILE A 309 19.76 25.63 -25.60
C ILE A 309 19.21 25.93 -26.99
N ARG A 310 18.56 24.94 -27.58
CA ARG A 310 17.86 25.03 -28.86
C ARG A 310 16.36 25.13 -28.60
N ARG A 311 15.65 25.75 -29.53
CA ARG A 311 14.19 25.91 -29.51
C ARG A 311 13.61 25.37 -30.79
N ILE A 312 12.65 24.45 -30.67
CA ILE A 312 11.91 23.86 -31.78
C ILE A 312 10.46 24.30 -31.70
N ASN A 313 9.93 24.93 -32.75
CA ASN A 313 8.49 25.20 -32.83
C ASN A 313 7.73 23.88 -33.03
N LEU A 314 6.78 23.56 -32.14
CA LEU A 314 6.08 22.27 -32.17
C LEU A 314 5.19 22.08 -33.40
N THR A 315 4.79 23.17 -34.07
CA THR A 315 3.90 23.13 -35.23
C THR A 315 4.68 23.09 -36.54
N THR A 316 5.74 23.89 -36.67
CA THR A 316 6.52 23.99 -37.91
C THR A 316 7.77 23.12 -37.92
N ALA A 317 8.17 22.56 -36.78
CA ALA A 317 9.46 21.89 -36.54
C ALA A 317 10.69 22.78 -36.83
N GLN A 318 10.53 24.11 -36.85
CA GLN A 318 11.66 25.03 -37.03
C GLN A 318 12.54 25.06 -35.78
N VAL A 319 13.83 24.78 -35.95
CA VAL A 319 14.87 24.76 -34.91
C VAL A 319 15.70 26.04 -34.99
N THR A 320 15.90 26.69 -33.84
CA THR A 320 16.73 27.90 -33.65
C THR A 320 17.57 27.77 -32.39
N THR A 321 18.74 28.43 -32.33
CA THR A 321 19.49 28.57 -31.06
C THR A 321 18.92 29.71 -30.21
N LEU A 322 18.59 29.41 -28.95
CA LEU A 322 18.06 30.36 -27.98
C LEU A 322 19.17 31.00 -27.13
N ALA A 323 20.07 30.19 -26.59
CA ALA A 323 21.14 30.65 -25.70
C ALA A 323 22.33 29.68 -25.71
N GLY A 324 23.52 30.18 -25.38
CA GLY A 324 24.78 29.43 -25.41
C GLY A 324 25.57 29.69 -26.69
N ASP A 325 26.81 30.14 -26.54
CA ASP A 325 27.74 30.39 -27.65
C ASP A 325 28.52 29.12 -28.08
N GLY A 326 28.26 27.99 -27.40
CA GLY A 326 28.90 26.71 -27.62
C GLY A 326 30.22 26.50 -26.87
N SER A 327 30.78 27.54 -26.26
CA SER A 327 31.97 27.43 -25.43
C SER A 327 31.65 26.81 -24.07
N SER A 328 32.63 26.11 -23.51
CA SER A 328 32.60 25.62 -22.13
C SER A 328 32.89 26.78 -21.18
N GLY A 329 31.93 27.20 -20.37
CA GLY A 329 32.10 28.32 -19.44
C GLY A 329 30.85 28.56 -18.58
N PHE A 330 30.78 29.72 -17.91
CA PHE A 330 29.64 30.10 -17.06
C PHE A 330 29.19 31.56 -17.25
N SER A 331 29.55 32.20 -18.37
CA SER A 331 29.23 33.61 -18.61
C SER A 331 27.72 33.85 -18.63
N ASP A 332 27.26 34.82 -17.85
CA ASP A 332 25.91 35.38 -17.90
C ASP A 332 25.86 36.50 -18.94
N ASN A 333 24.71 36.70 -19.61
CA ASN A 333 24.56 37.76 -20.60
C ASN A 333 23.09 38.10 -20.88
N THR A 334 22.80 39.36 -21.18
CA THR A 334 21.47 39.80 -21.63
C THR A 334 21.15 39.32 -23.04
N ASN A 335 22.16 39.13 -23.90
CA ASN A 335 22.06 38.38 -25.14
C ASN A 335 22.49 36.92 -24.88
N GLY A 336 21.51 36.01 -24.81
CA GLY A 336 21.73 34.59 -24.53
C GLY A 336 22.74 33.91 -25.43
N LEU A 337 22.90 34.38 -26.67
CA LEU A 337 23.84 33.81 -27.65
C LEU A 337 25.32 34.03 -27.28
N LEU A 338 25.60 34.88 -26.28
CA LEU A 338 26.94 35.14 -25.75
C LEU A 338 27.16 34.54 -24.36
N ALA A 339 26.14 33.88 -23.80
CA ALA A 339 26.28 33.13 -22.55
C ALA A 339 27.02 31.80 -22.81
N SER A 340 27.63 31.25 -21.78
CA SER A 340 28.30 29.94 -21.84
C SER A 340 27.86 29.04 -20.68
N PHE A 341 27.89 27.73 -20.94
CA PHE A 341 27.52 26.66 -20.03
C PHE A 341 28.62 25.60 -20.01
N LEU A 342 28.66 24.75 -18.99
CA LEU A 342 29.63 23.64 -18.91
C LEU A 342 28.93 22.35 -18.55
N ASN A 343 28.74 21.50 -19.57
CA ASN A 343 28.04 20.21 -19.45
C ASN A 343 26.63 20.39 -18.83
N PRO A 344 25.79 21.28 -19.37
CA PRO A 344 24.49 21.54 -18.80
C PRO A 344 23.62 20.29 -18.93
N HIS A 345 23.00 19.88 -17.83
CA HIS A 345 22.48 18.51 -17.70
C HIS A 345 20.96 18.43 -17.72
N SER A 346 20.22 19.36 -17.11
CA SER A 346 18.74 19.31 -17.09
C SER A 346 18.15 20.69 -17.28
N ILE A 347 16.93 20.76 -17.82
CA ILE A 347 16.19 21.99 -18.10
C ILE A 347 14.71 21.81 -17.75
N THR A 348 14.07 22.84 -17.17
CA THR A 348 12.63 22.83 -16.90
C THR A 348 12.02 24.20 -17.16
N MET A 349 10.83 24.24 -17.78
CA MET A 349 10.00 25.44 -17.88
C MET A 349 9.10 25.53 -16.65
N HIS A 350 9.19 26.61 -15.89
CA HIS A 350 8.38 26.82 -14.70
C HIS A 350 8.13 28.32 -14.48
N GLN A 351 6.88 28.69 -14.21
CA GLN A 351 6.46 30.10 -14.02
C GLN A 351 6.96 31.07 -15.10
N GLY A 352 7.01 30.61 -16.36
CA GLY A 352 7.40 31.43 -17.53
C GLY A 352 8.91 31.59 -17.74
N MET A 353 9.74 30.92 -16.94
CA MET A 353 11.20 30.93 -17.07
C MET A 353 11.73 29.52 -17.29
N LEU A 354 12.83 29.41 -18.04
CA LEU A 354 13.61 28.19 -18.13
C LEU A 354 14.65 28.18 -17.02
N TYR A 355 14.77 27.06 -16.31
CA TYR A 355 15.83 26.83 -15.34
C TYR A 355 16.71 25.68 -15.79
N VAL A 356 18.03 25.90 -15.80
CA VAL A 356 19.02 24.96 -16.32
C VAL A 356 19.98 24.55 -15.21
N VAL A 357 20.25 23.25 -15.11
CA VAL A 357 21.29 22.71 -14.26
C VAL A 357 22.62 22.73 -15.01
N ASP A 358 23.51 23.62 -14.59
CA ASP A 358 24.84 23.78 -15.15
C ASP A 358 25.84 22.97 -14.30
N ARG A 359 25.82 21.66 -14.55
CA ARG A 359 26.31 20.59 -13.64
C ARG A 359 27.74 20.82 -13.16
N TYR A 360 28.68 20.99 -14.08
CA TYR A 360 30.10 21.13 -13.77
C TYR A 360 30.49 22.55 -13.36
N ASN A 361 29.60 23.52 -13.54
CA ASN A 361 29.71 24.82 -12.89
C ASN A 361 29.02 24.86 -11.52
N HIS A 362 28.41 23.76 -11.05
CA HIS A 362 27.71 23.65 -9.77
C HIS A 362 26.66 24.76 -9.54
N ARG A 363 25.95 25.13 -10.61
CA ARG A 363 25.00 26.25 -10.64
C ARG A 363 23.66 25.86 -11.22
N ILE A 364 22.62 26.58 -10.78
CA ILE A 364 21.32 26.63 -11.45
C ILE A 364 21.26 27.98 -12.17
N ARG A 365 21.01 27.96 -13.48
CA ARG A 365 20.90 29.14 -14.34
C ARG A 365 19.43 29.41 -14.65
N SER A 366 19.04 30.67 -14.76
CA SER A 366 17.74 31.06 -15.29
C SER A 366 17.91 31.63 -16.69
N VAL A 367 16.99 31.28 -17.57
CA VAL A 367 16.96 31.70 -18.97
C VAL A 367 15.57 32.22 -19.30
N ASN A 368 15.53 33.43 -19.85
CA ASN A 368 14.28 34.00 -20.32
C ASN A 368 13.96 33.44 -21.73
N PRO A 369 12.83 32.73 -21.93
CA PRO A 369 12.52 32.06 -23.20
C PRO A 369 12.20 33.02 -24.35
N VAL A 370 11.94 34.30 -24.05
CA VAL A 370 11.63 35.36 -25.01
C VAL A 370 12.91 36.05 -25.49
N THR A 371 13.74 36.52 -24.57
CA THR A 371 14.95 37.30 -24.87
C THR A 371 16.19 36.42 -25.07
N GLY A 372 16.18 35.20 -24.55
CA GLY A 372 17.36 34.34 -24.43
C GLY A 372 18.29 34.73 -23.27
N ALA A 373 18.04 35.83 -22.55
CA ALA A 373 18.93 36.31 -21.48
C ALA A 373 19.20 35.24 -20.43
N VAL A 374 20.47 35.06 -20.06
CA VAL A 374 20.94 34.04 -19.11
C VAL A 374 21.53 34.72 -17.88
N SER A 375 21.13 34.25 -16.70
CA SER A 375 21.74 34.67 -15.41
C SER A 375 21.91 33.49 -14.45
N THR A 376 22.90 33.57 -13.55
CA THR A 376 23.07 32.62 -12.46
C THR A 376 21.96 32.83 -11.43
N PHE A 377 21.11 31.82 -11.21
CA PHE A 377 20.00 31.89 -10.27
C PHE A 377 20.40 31.40 -8.87
N ALA A 378 21.12 30.27 -8.80
CA ALA A 378 21.60 29.71 -7.54
C ALA A 378 22.95 29.00 -7.71
N GLY A 379 23.72 28.91 -6.62
CA GLY A 379 25.01 28.22 -6.57
C GLY A 379 26.20 29.17 -6.67
N THR A 380 27.19 28.99 -5.79
CA THR A 380 28.45 29.75 -5.82
C THR A 380 29.38 29.32 -6.95
N GLY A 381 29.23 28.08 -7.41
CA GLY A 381 30.14 27.40 -8.33
C GLY A 381 31.27 26.63 -7.65
N VAL A 382 31.29 26.57 -6.32
CA VAL A 382 32.17 25.67 -5.57
C VAL A 382 31.49 24.31 -5.42
N ALA A 383 32.21 23.22 -5.64
CA ALA A 383 31.70 21.87 -5.36
C ALA A 383 31.59 21.65 -3.84
N GLY A 384 30.40 21.31 -3.34
CA GLY A 384 30.22 21.00 -1.93
C GLY A 384 28.75 21.04 -1.52
N TYR A 385 28.49 21.16 -0.22
CA TYR A 385 27.15 21.14 0.34
C TYR A 385 26.96 22.30 1.32
N LEU A 386 25.97 23.16 1.04
CA LEU A 386 25.49 24.17 1.99
C LEU A 386 24.04 24.56 1.66
N ASP A 387 23.15 24.41 2.63
CA ASP A 387 21.81 25.02 2.61
C ASP A 387 21.93 26.50 3.01
N ALA A 388 21.50 27.40 2.12
CA ALA A 388 21.56 28.85 2.29
C ALA A 388 20.63 29.54 1.28
N ASN A 389 20.59 30.87 1.25
CA ASN A 389 19.96 31.60 0.14
C ASN A 389 20.66 31.28 -1.20
N ALA A 390 19.94 31.37 -2.30
CA ALA A 390 20.36 30.89 -3.62
C ALA A 390 21.79 31.30 -4.03
N SER A 391 22.19 32.55 -3.77
CA SER A 391 23.53 33.07 -4.11
C SER A 391 24.68 32.50 -3.27
N ALA A 392 24.38 31.98 -2.07
CA ALA A 392 25.35 31.40 -1.13
C ALA A 392 25.25 29.88 -1.03
N ALA A 393 24.19 29.27 -1.57
CA ALA A 393 24.02 27.83 -1.57
C ALA A 393 25.14 27.14 -2.36
N ILE A 394 25.53 25.96 -1.90
CA ILE A 394 26.59 25.15 -2.52
C ILE A 394 25.99 23.81 -2.94
N PHE A 395 26.26 23.45 -4.19
CA PHE A 395 25.85 22.19 -4.84
C PHE A 395 27.10 21.39 -5.26
N ASN A 396 26.95 20.11 -5.52
CA ASN A 396 28.03 19.26 -6.00
C ASN A 396 27.53 18.41 -7.18
N ASN A 397 27.91 18.82 -8.40
CA ASN A 397 27.48 18.18 -9.64
C ASN A 397 25.96 17.95 -9.72
N PRO A 398 25.10 18.97 -9.52
CA PRO A 398 23.66 18.78 -9.64
C PRO A 398 23.30 18.30 -11.06
N VAL A 399 22.25 17.48 -11.19
CA VAL A 399 21.91 16.82 -12.48
C VAL A 399 20.44 16.90 -12.88
N GLY A 400 19.50 17.01 -11.94
CA GLY A 400 18.07 17.02 -12.22
C GLY A 400 17.41 18.29 -11.71
N ILE A 401 16.41 18.81 -12.42
CA ILE A 401 15.58 19.92 -11.95
C ILE A 401 14.12 19.73 -12.36
N VAL A 402 13.19 20.06 -11.46
CA VAL A 402 11.75 20.11 -11.76
C VAL A 402 11.09 21.26 -10.99
N GLY A 403 10.18 21.98 -11.64
CA GLY A 403 9.37 23.02 -11.00
C GLY A 403 8.03 22.50 -10.52
N LEU A 404 7.62 22.90 -9.31
CA LEU A 404 6.28 22.64 -8.78
C LEU A 404 5.88 23.71 -7.76
N GLY A 405 4.69 24.30 -7.94
CA GLY A 405 4.22 25.38 -7.08
C GLY A 405 5.21 26.55 -7.05
N ASN A 406 5.60 26.99 -5.85
CA ASN A 406 6.58 28.06 -5.64
C ASN A 406 8.01 27.54 -5.42
N PHE A 407 8.33 26.35 -5.94
CA PHE A 407 9.61 25.71 -5.70
C PHE A 407 10.23 25.12 -6.96
N LEU A 408 11.56 25.10 -6.97
CA LEU A 408 12.36 24.23 -7.82
C LEU A 408 12.95 23.12 -6.97
N TYR A 409 12.94 21.89 -7.46
CA TYR A 409 13.54 20.73 -6.81
C TYR A 409 14.71 20.24 -7.63
N ILE A 410 15.82 19.89 -6.98
CA ILE A 410 17.11 19.63 -7.60
C ILE A 410 17.67 18.32 -7.08
N SER A 411 18.11 17.46 -8.00
CA SER A 411 18.94 16.30 -7.67
C SER A 411 20.39 16.73 -7.58
N ASP A 412 20.91 16.79 -6.36
CA ASP A 412 22.29 17.17 -6.06
C ASP A 412 23.15 15.90 -5.99
N LEU A 413 23.46 15.36 -7.17
CA LEU A 413 24.04 14.03 -7.39
C LEU A 413 25.21 13.73 -6.46
N GLY A 414 26.22 14.60 -6.45
CA GLY A 414 27.46 14.40 -5.70
C GLY A 414 27.28 14.56 -4.19
N ASN A 415 26.15 15.09 -3.75
CA ASN A 415 25.78 15.19 -2.34
C ASN A 415 24.72 14.16 -1.92
N HIS A 416 24.26 13.28 -2.82
CA HIS A 416 23.28 12.23 -2.51
C HIS A 416 21.97 12.78 -1.91
N ARG A 417 21.50 13.92 -2.43
CA ARG A 417 20.36 14.67 -1.88
C ARG A 417 19.38 15.17 -2.93
N ILE A 418 18.11 15.29 -2.52
CA ILE A 418 17.14 16.15 -3.19
C ILE A 418 17.05 17.48 -2.43
N ARG A 419 17.32 18.57 -3.13
CA ARG A 419 17.32 19.95 -2.63
C ARG A 419 16.09 20.68 -3.17
N ARG A 420 15.63 21.69 -2.46
CA ARG A 420 14.48 22.54 -2.84
C ARG A 420 14.88 24.01 -2.75
N ILE A 421 14.61 24.80 -3.77
CA ILE A 421 14.79 26.26 -3.82
C ILE A 421 13.41 26.91 -3.80
N SER A 422 13.15 27.81 -2.87
CA SER A 422 11.95 28.65 -2.91
C SER A 422 12.07 29.73 -3.97
N LEU A 423 11.01 29.96 -4.74
CA LEU A 423 10.92 31.07 -5.69
C LEU A 423 10.40 32.37 -5.05
N LEU A 424 10.20 32.36 -3.72
CA LEU A 424 9.76 33.52 -2.94
C LEU A 424 10.88 34.05 -2.05
N GLY A 425 10.75 35.32 -1.66
CA GLY A 425 11.66 35.97 -0.71
C GLY A 425 13.12 35.96 -1.20
N ALA A 426 14.05 35.58 -0.32
CA ALA A 426 15.49 35.53 -0.61
C ALA A 426 15.95 34.22 -1.31
N ASN A 427 15.01 33.44 -1.85
CA ASN A 427 15.24 32.16 -2.50
C ASN A 427 16.06 31.15 -1.67
N PRO A 428 15.62 30.80 -0.43
CA PRO A 428 16.31 29.80 0.39
C PRO A 428 16.36 28.43 -0.30
N VAL A 429 17.53 27.79 -0.19
CA VAL A 429 17.80 26.41 -0.60
C VAL A 429 17.82 25.51 0.65
N THR A 430 17.00 24.47 0.64
CA THR A 430 16.84 23.51 1.76
C THR A 430 16.89 22.07 1.27
N THR A 431 17.51 21.16 2.01
CA THR A 431 17.44 19.72 1.74
C THR A 431 16.10 19.13 2.18
N ILE A 432 15.48 18.32 1.32
CA ILE A 432 14.21 17.64 1.64
C ILE A 432 14.32 16.12 1.73
N ALA A 433 15.35 15.51 1.13
CA ALA A 433 15.59 14.07 1.22
C ALA A 433 17.08 13.76 0.99
N GLY A 434 17.55 12.69 1.63
CA GLY A 434 18.92 12.20 1.47
C GLY A 434 19.94 12.80 2.44
N GLN A 435 21.12 12.17 2.47
CA GLN A 435 22.25 12.55 3.29
C GLN A 435 23.57 12.20 2.57
N SER A 436 24.72 12.65 3.08
CA SER A 436 26.00 12.52 2.38
C SER A 436 26.50 11.08 2.19
N THR A 437 25.89 10.11 2.90
CA THR A 437 26.25 8.70 2.78
C THR A 437 25.39 8.04 1.70
N PRO A 438 25.99 7.51 0.61
CA PRO A 438 25.25 6.80 -0.43
C PRO A 438 24.55 5.56 0.13
N GLY A 439 23.36 5.27 -0.37
CA GLY A 439 22.59 4.07 -0.10
C GLY A 439 21.14 4.22 -0.59
N SER A 440 20.32 3.17 -0.50
CA SER A 440 18.95 3.17 -1.04
C SER A 440 17.88 2.91 0.02
N LYS A 441 18.16 3.27 1.28
CA LYS A 441 17.24 3.04 2.40
C LYS A 441 16.06 4.02 2.34
N ASP A 442 14.84 3.48 2.33
CA ASP A 442 13.58 4.22 2.50
C ASP A 442 13.46 4.74 3.94
N ASP A 443 13.10 6.02 4.09
CA ASP A 443 12.84 6.68 5.38
C ASP A 443 12.22 8.07 5.12
N VAL A 444 12.02 8.86 6.17
CA VAL A 444 11.51 10.23 6.07
C VAL A 444 12.64 11.25 5.95
N GLY A 445 12.57 12.10 4.92
CA GLY A 445 13.44 13.25 4.74
C GLY A 445 14.92 12.91 4.69
N THR A 446 15.74 13.60 5.50
CA THR A 446 17.20 13.40 5.54
C THR A 446 17.64 12.10 6.23
N LYS A 447 16.71 11.29 6.76
CA LYS A 447 17.01 9.95 7.27
C LYS A 447 17.07 8.91 6.16
N ALA A 448 16.45 9.21 5.01
CA ALA A 448 16.53 8.35 3.83
C ALA A 448 17.96 8.41 3.28
N PHE A 449 18.45 7.29 2.80
CA PHE A 449 19.71 7.24 2.07
C PHE A 449 19.36 7.28 0.60
N LEU A 450 20.04 8.13 -0.17
CA LEU A 450 19.92 8.16 -1.62
C LEU A 450 21.27 7.83 -2.24
N ASP A 451 21.29 7.16 -3.38
CA ASP A 451 22.52 6.94 -4.13
C ASP A 451 22.40 7.51 -5.54
N ALA A 452 23.23 8.52 -5.82
CA ALA A 452 23.24 9.23 -7.08
C ALA A 452 21.83 9.57 -7.62
N PRO A 453 20.98 10.32 -6.87
CA PRO A 453 19.69 10.75 -7.37
C PRO A 453 19.89 11.56 -8.66
N PHE A 454 19.14 11.24 -9.70
CA PHE A 454 19.44 11.67 -11.06
C PHE A 454 18.32 12.53 -11.65
N SER A 455 17.37 11.96 -12.39
CA SER A 455 16.26 12.74 -12.95
C SER A 455 15.16 12.93 -11.92
N LEU A 456 14.41 14.04 -12.06
CA LEU A 456 13.24 14.37 -11.27
C LEU A 456 12.05 14.58 -12.20
N ALA A 457 10.90 14.06 -11.77
CA ALA A 457 9.59 14.36 -12.32
C ALA A 457 8.60 14.55 -11.18
N THR A 458 7.40 15.04 -11.48
CA THR A 458 6.38 15.23 -10.46
C THR A 458 5.00 14.97 -11.04
N ASP A 459 4.12 14.45 -10.20
CA ASP A 459 2.69 14.29 -10.47
C ASP A 459 1.86 15.42 -9.82
N GLY A 460 2.52 16.38 -9.16
CA GLY A 460 1.91 17.48 -8.43
C GLY A 460 1.73 17.22 -6.92
N THR A 461 1.87 15.98 -6.47
CA THR A 461 1.77 15.57 -5.04
C THR A 461 3.06 14.91 -4.52
N ASN A 462 3.81 14.27 -5.41
CA ASN A 462 5.06 13.57 -5.16
C ASN A 462 6.16 14.12 -6.08
N LEU A 463 7.42 13.98 -5.64
CA LEU A 463 8.57 14.01 -6.55
C LEU A 463 8.97 12.57 -6.83
N ILE A 464 9.11 12.21 -8.10
CA ILE A 464 9.61 10.90 -8.51
C ILE A 464 11.03 11.11 -9.02
N PHE A 465 11.96 10.29 -8.58
CA PHE A 465 13.37 10.37 -8.97
C PHE A 465 13.95 9.01 -9.29
N SER A 466 14.93 9.00 -10.20
CA SER A 466 15.73 7.82 -10.49
C SER A 466 17.01 7.83 -9.68
N GLU A 467 17.46 6.66 -9.23
CA GLU A 467 18.79 6.45 -8.68
C GLU A 467 19.67 5.74 -9.70
N TYR A 468 20.75 6.41 -10.08
CA TYR A 468 21.52 6.03 -11.26
C TYR A 468 22.35 4.76 -11.07
N THR A 469 22.84 4.53 -9.84
CA THR A 469 23.75 3.44 -9.47
C THR A 469 23.02 2.21 -8.93
N THR A 470 21.90 2.41 -8.23
CA THR A 470 21.10 1.34 -7.62
C THR A 470 19.98 0.85 -8.53
N TYR A 471 19.75 1.52 -9.66
CA TYR A 471 18.73 1.14 -10.65
C TYR A 471 17.32 1.15 -10.06
N LEU A 472 17.03 2.12 -9.18
CA LEU A 472 15.75 2.28 -8.54
C LEU A 472 15.01 3.48 -9.09
N ILE A 473 13.69 3.38 -9.20
CA ILE A 473 12.81 4.54 -9.23
C ILE A 473 12.20 4.68 -7.85
N ARG A 474 12.27 5.87 -7.28
CA ARG A 474 11.82 6.18 -5.93
C ARG A 474 10.97 7.44 -5.96
N HIS A 475 10.22 7.69 -4.90
CA HIS A 475 9.49 8.95 -4.75
C HIS A 475 9.76 9.62 -3.41
N VAL A 476 9.49 10.92 -3.34
CA VAL A 476 9.37 11.71 -2.11
C VAL A 476 7.94 12.23 -2.07
N ARG A 477 7.15 11.77 -1.10
CA ARG A 477 5.81 12.32 -0.84
C ARG A 477 5.96 13.70 -0.23
N LEU A 478 5.46 14.74 -0.88
CA LEU A 478 5.77 16.12 -0.48
C LEU A 478 5.06 16.57 0.81
N SER A 479 4.00 15.88 1.23
CA SER A 479 3.23 16.20 2.44
C SER A 479 3.98 15.87 3.73
N ASP A 480 4.76 14.79 3.75
CA ASP A 480 5.48 14.30 4.93
C ASP A 480 6.97 14.00 4.68
N THR A 481 7.47 14.22 3.45
CA THR A 481 8.84 13.92 2.99
C THR A 481 9.22 12.44 3.05
N LYS A 482 8.25 11.52 3.10
CA LYS A 482 8.53 10.08 3.07
C LYS A 482 9.14 9.68 1.73
N VAL A 483 10.31 9.04 1.80
CA VAL A 483 10.95 8.40 0.65
C VAL A 483 10.56 6.93 0.61
N SER A 484 10.03 6.49 -0.51
CA SER A 484 9.68 5.09 -0.76
C SER A 484 10.19 4.64 -2.13
N THR A 485 10.61 3.38 -2.20
CA THR A 485 11.03 2.75 -3.44
C THR A 485 9.83 2.25 -4.23
N LEU A 486 9.75 2.62 -5.51
CA LEU A 486 8.64 2.28 -6.40
C LEU A 486 8.89 0.95 -7.12
N VAL A 487 9.98 0.86 -7.89
CA VAL A 487 10.35 -0.28 -8.73
C VAL A 487 11.86 -0.31 -8.99
N GLY A 488 12.39 -1.47 -9.38
CA GLY A 488 13.77 -1.63 -9.85
C GLY A 488 14.70 -2.33 -8.84
N GLY A 489 16.01 -2.15 -8.99
CA GLY A 489 17.03 -2.69 -8.08
C GLY A 489 17.81 -3.86 -8.65
N ILE A 490 17.36 -4.43 -9.77
CA ILE A 490 18.06 -5.46 -10.52
C ILE A 490 18.63 -4.85 -11.80
N ILE A 491 19.93 -5.06 -12.02
CA ILE A 491 20.57 -4.67 -13.27
C ILE A 491 20.10 -5.58 -14.41
N GLY A 492 19.72 -4.99 -15.55
CA GLY A 492 19.40 -5.71 -16.77
C GLY A 492 18.14 -5.18 -17.44
N TYR A 493 17.45 -6.03 -18.21
CA TYR A 493 16.22 -5.68 -18.92
C TYR A 493 15.15 -6.74 -18.67
N SER A 494 14.12 -6.40 -17.89
CA SER A 494 12.95 -7.24 -17.71
C SER A 494 11.75 -6.41 -17.29
N ASP A 495 10.62 -6.65 -17.92
CA ASP A 495 9.31 -6.24 -17.41
C ASP A 495 8.97 -7.10 -16.19
N ASN A 496 8.64 -6.45 -15.07
CA ASN A 496 8.25 -7.14 -13.83
C ASN A 496 7.63 -6.18 -12.79
N ALA A 497 7.11 -6.75 -11.70
CA ALA A 497 6.58 -6.00 -10.57
C ALA A 497 7.67 -5.70 -9.51
N GLY A 498 7.51 -4.56 -8.83
CA GLY A 498 8.27 -4.18 -7.64
C GLY A 498 9.79 -4.21 -7.85
N LEU A 499 10.48 -4.82 -6.89
CA LEU A 499 11.95 -4.90 -6.92
C LEU A 499 12.50 -5.99 -7.84
N ASN A 500 11.63 -6.80 -8.45
CA ASN A 500 12.03 -7.81 -9.42
C ASN A 500 12.14 -7.26 -10.85
N ALA A 501 11.79 -5.99 -11.06
CA ALA A 501 11.95 -5.31 -12.33
C ALA A 501 13.43 -5.05 -12.60
N ALA A 502 13.92 -5.47 -13.76
CA ALA A 502 15.29 -5.21 -14.17
C ALA A 502 15.35 -3.97 -15.06
N MET A 503 16.24 -3.05 -14.68
CA MET A 503 16.50 -1.81 -15.39
C MET A 503 18.00 -1.51 -15.39
N GLN A 504 18.46 -0.72 -16.34
CA GLN A 504 19.87 -0.34 -16.46
C GLN A 504 20.02 1.13 -16.84
N ARG A 505 20.51 1.91 -15.86
CA ARG A 505 20.70 3.37 -15.94
C ARG A 505 19.40 4.09 -16.33
N PRO A 506 18.40 4.14 -15.42
CA PRO A 506 17.19 4.95 -15.63
C PRO A 506 17.56 6.44 -15.71
N ALA A 507 17.60 7.00 -16.92
CA ALA A 507 18.08 8.35 -17.18
C ALA A 507 17.05 9.40 -16.84
N TYR A 508 15.94 9.46 -17.57
CA TYR A 508 14.97 10.52 -17.42
C TYR A 508 13.59 10.01 -17.08
N LEU A 509 12.90 10.80 -16.26
CA LEU A 509 11.53 10.57 -15.86
C LEU A 509 10.61 11.59 -16.51
N LEU A 510 9.41 11.15 -16.83
CA LEU A 510 8.33 12.00 -17.34
C LEU A 510 7.01 11.54 -16.73
N SER A 511 6.19 12.49 -16.26
CA SER A 511 4.80 12.23 -15.94
C SER A 511 3.91 12.78 -17.04
N ASP A 512 2.86 12.06 -17.40
CA ASP A 512 1.80 12.55 -18.28
C ASP A 512 0.49 12.83 -17.54
N GLY A 513 0.51 12.78 -16.20
CA GLY A 513 -0.66 12.90 -15.33
C GLY A 513 -1.45 11.60 -15.14
N TYR A 514 -1.10 10.51 -15.81
CA TYR A 514 -1.71 9.19 -15.66
C TYR A 514 -0.69 8.05 -15.41
N ASN A 515 0.52 8.19 -15.94
CA ASN A 515 1.59 7.22 -15.89
C ASN A 515 2.94 7.94 -15.71
N MET A 516 3.93 7.17 -15.26
CA MET A 516 5.33 7.60 -15.26
C MET A 516 6.09 6.87 -16.36
N TYR A 517 6.88 7.59 -17.15
CA TYR A 517 7.76 7.04 -18.16
C TYR A 517 9.22 7.20 -17.76
N ILE A 518 10.04 6.25 -18.18
CA ILE A 518 11.47 6.20 -17.92
C ILE A 518 12.20 5.99 -19.24
N SER A 519 13.18 6.81 -19.55
CA SER A 519 14.15 6.47 -20.58
C SER A 519 15.30 5.67 -19.96
N GLU A 520 15.63 4.53 -20.55
CA GLU A 520 16.74 3.70 -20.10
C GLU A 520 17.87 3.75 -21.10
N GLU A 521 19.04 4.19 -20.64
CA GLU A 521 20.19 4.46 -21.51
C GLU A 521 20.67 3.16 -22.16
N ASN A 522 21.13 2.22 -21.34
CA ASN A 522 21.80 1.00 -21.80
C ASN A 522 20.82 -0.05 -22.34
N ASN A 523 19.54 0.08 -21.99
CA ASN A 523 18.49 -0.78 -22.52
C ASN A 523 17.88 -0.22 -23.81
N HIS A 524 18.26 1.00 -24.22
CA HIS A 524 17.82 1.63 -25.47
C HIS A 524 16.30 1.69 -25.64
N ALA A 525 15.57 1.83 -24.53
CA ALA A 525 14.13 1.69 -24.47
C ALA A 525 13.46 2.79 -23.64
N ILE A 526 12.18 3.02 -23.90
CA ILE A 526 11.30 3.81 -23.05
C ILE A 526 10.39 2.85 -22.29
N ARG A 527 10.44 2.91 -20.97
CA ARG A 527 9.61 2.14 -20.04
C ARG A 527 8.48 2.99 -19.48
N ARG A 528 7.48 2.32 -18.91
CA ARG A 528 6.35 2.91 -18.20
C ARG A 528 6.12 2.19 -16.88
N ILE A 529 5.81 2.93 -15.82
CA ILE A 529 5.33 2.39 -14.54
C ILE A 529 3.80 2.46 -14.53
N GLU A 530 3.17 1.35 -14.14
CA GLU A 530 1.72 1.22 -13.99
C GLU A 530 1.37 0.33 -12.78
N ASN A 531 0.08 0.13 -12.48
CA ASN A 531 -0.33 -0.76 -11.38
C ASN A 531 -0.03 -2.23 -11.73
N ALA A 532 0.61 -2.96 -10.81
CA ALA A 532 0.82 -4.40 -10.98
C ALA A 532 -0.43 -5.21 -10.65
N GLU A 533 -1.29 -4.71 -9.76
CA GLU A 533 -2.54 -5.39 -9.43
C GLU A 533 -3.53 -5.23 -10.59
N ILE A 534 -3.97 -6.35 -11.17
CA ILE A 534 -4.86 -6.38 -12.33
C ILE A 534 -6.26 -6.87 -11.98
N LEU A 535 -6.43 -7.49 -10.81
CA LEU A 535 -7.71 -7.99 -10.31
C LEU A 535 -7.65 -8.15 -8.79
N ARG A 536 -8.72 -7.75 -8.09
CA ARG A 536 -8.85 -7.91 -6.64
C ARG A 536 -10.29 -8.14 -6.21
N TYR A 537 -10.54 -9.26 -5.54
CA TYR A 537 -11.79 -9.54 -4.85
C TYR A 537 -11.63 -9.29 -3.34
N THR A 538 -12.10 -8.13 -2.87
CA THR A 538 -12.14 -7.77 -1.44
C THR A 538 -13.29 -8.44 -0.68
N PHE A 539 -14.31 -8.88 -1.41
CA PHE A 539 -15.53 -9.48 -0.88
C PHE A 539 -16.32 -8.62 0.11
N ASP A 540 -16.27 -7.29 -0.03
CA ASP A 540 -16.93 -6.27 0.79
C ASP A 540 -18.47 -6.22 0.62
N GLY A 541 -19.12 -7.35 0.87
CA GLY A 541 -20.55 -7.56 0.72
C GLY A 541 -20.99 -7.98 -0.68
N ASN A 542 -20.05 -8.16 -1.62
CA ASN A 542 -20.30 -8.56 -3.00
C ASN A 542 -19.11 -9.37 -3.57
N SER A 543 -19.23 -9.91 -4.77
CA SER A 543 -18.15 -10.68 -5.45
C SER A 543 -17.48 -9.91 -6.59
N ASN A 544 -17.51 -8.58 -6.54
CA ASN A 544 -16.97 -7.75 -7.61
C ASN A 544 -15.46 -7.63 -7.48
N ASP A 545 -14.80 -7.63 -8.65
CA ASP A 545 -13.45 -7.12 -8.77
C ASP A 545 -13.45 -5.61 -8.52
N SER A 546 -12.58 -5.18 -7.60
CA SER A 546 -12.39 -3.79 -7.16
C SER A 546 -11.35 -3.03 -7.98
N VAL A 547 -10.64 -3.72 -8.89
CA VAL A 547 -9.56 -3.17 -9.71
C VAL A 547 -9.95 -3.11 -11.18
N SER A 548 -10.60 -4.16 -11.69
CA SER A 548 -11.07 -4.22 -13.09
C SER A 548 -12.59 -4.45 -13.18
N ASN A 549 -13.09 -4.61 -14.41
CA ASN A 549 -14.49 -4.94 -14.68
C ASN A 549 -14.77 -6.46 -14.71
N ASN A 550 -13.79 -7.30 -14.39
CA ASN A 550 -13.94 -8.76 -14.38
C ASN A 550 -14.56 -9.25 -13.07
N HIS A 551 -15.82 -8.88 -12.82
CA HIS A 551 -16.52 -9.25 -11.59
C HIS A 551 -16.74 -10.78 -11.49
N GLY A 552 -16.93 -11.26 -10.26
CA GLY A 552 -17.13 -12.66 -9.94
C GLY A 552 -18.62 -13.02 -9.94
N LEU A 553 -18.97 -14.10 -10.63
CA LEU A 553 -20.28 -14.73 -10.59
C LEU A 553 -20.32 -15.80 -9.49
N LEU A 554 -21.25 -15.67 -8.55
CA LEU A 554 -21.49 -16.66 -7.51
C LEU A 554 -22.24 -17.88 -8.07
N ASN A 555 -21.81 -19.08 -7.69
CA ASN A 555 -22.49 -20.32 -8.01
C ASN A 555 -22.71 -21.13 -6.73
N GLY A 556 -23.90 -21.75 -6.59
CA GLY A 556 -24.29 -22.50 -5.39
C GLY A 556 -24.58 -21.66 -4.14
N GLY A 557 -24.54 -20.33 -4.24
CA GLY A 557 -24.89 -19.39 -3.16
C GLY A 557 -24.01 -19.48 -1.90
N PRO A 558 -22.68 -19.26 -2.01
CA PRO A 558 -21.81 -19.19 -0.83
C PRO A 558 -22.22 -18.04 0.10
N ASN A 559 -21.99 -18.20 1.41
CA ASN A 559 -22.42 -17.24 2.43
C ASN A 559 -21.37 -16.15 2.65
N LEU A 560 -21.81 -14.91 2.87
CA LEU A 560 -20.93 -13.82 3.33
C LEU A 560 -20.63 -13.96 4.82
N VAL A 561 -19.36 -13.87 5.19
CA VAL A 561 -18.86 -14.04 6.56
C VAL A 561 -17.78 -13.00 6.89
N ALA A 562 -17.32 -12.99 8.14
CA ALA A 562 -16.20 -12.14 8.53
C ALA A 562 -14.88 -12.56 7.87
N ASP A 563 -14.03 -11.59 7.54
CA ASP A 563 -12.70 -11.79 6.95
C ASP A 563 -11.62 -12.10 8.02
N GLU A 564 -10.37 -12.15 7.57
CA GLU A 564 -9.20 -12.35 8.42
C GLU A 564 -8.91 -11.21 9.40
N ASN A 565 -9.54 -10.05 9.23
CA ASN A 565 -9.43 -8.88 10.10
C ASN A 565 -10.62 -8.74 11.06
N GLY A 566 -11.61 -9.64 10.96
CA GLY A 566 -12.86 -9.56 11.73
C GLY A 566 -13.88 -8.58 11.15
N THR A 567 -13.67 -8.08 9.92
CA THR A 567 -14.61 -7.22 9.19
C THR A 567 -15.79 -8.07 8.74
N ALA A 568 -17.00 -7.71 9.17
CA ALA A 568 -18.20 -8.46 8.79
C ALA A 568 -18.46 -8.39 7.27
N SER A 569 -18.92 -9.50 6.69
CA SER A 569 -19.29 -9.62 5.28
C SER A 569 -18.16 -9.23 4.31
N ALA A 570 -16.91 -9.55 4.66
CA ALA A 570 -15.72 -9.28 3.86
C ALA A 570 -15.04 -10.57 3.34
N ALA A 571 -15.70 -11.72 3.47
CA ALA A 571 -15.24 -13.01 2.95
C ALA A 571 -16.42 -13.88 2.50
N TYR A 572 -16.15 -14.88 1.66
CA TYR A 572 -17.13 -15.91 1.31
C TYR A 572 -16.79 -17.26 1.95
N GLU A 573 -17.83 -17.94 2.39
CA GLU A 573 -17.78 -19.28 2.96
C GLU A 573 -18.38 -20.31 2.00
N PHE A 574 -17.63 -21.39 1.78
CA PHE A 574 -17.90 -22.46 0.82
C PHE A 574 -18.11 -23.80 1.53
N ASP A 575 -19.07 -24.57 1.02
CA ASP A 575 -19.51 -25.84 1.59
C ASP A 575 -18.58 -27.04 1.29
N GLY A 576 -17.73 -26.92 0.27
CA GLY A 576 -16.88 -28.02 -0.22
C GLY A 576 -17.59 -28.99 -1.17
N SER A 577 -18.76 -28.63 -1.72
CA SER A 577 -19.55 -29.51 -2.59
C SER A 577 -19.86 -28.95 -3.98
N THR A 578 -20.38 -27.71 -4.08
CA THR A 578 -20.85 -27.15 -5.37
C THR A 578 -20.58 -25.66 -5.52
N GLN A 579 -20.15 -25.00 -4.45
CA GLN A 579 -20.06 -23.55 -4.39
C GLN A 579 -18.71 -23.06 -4.90
N ASN A 580 -18.72 -22.09 -5.80
CA ASN A 580 -17.52 -21.39 -6.26
C ASN A 580 -17.83 -19.96 -6.73
N ILE A 581 -16.78 -19.17 -6.97
CA ILE A 581 -16.88 -17.86 -7.61
C ILE A 581 -16.13 -17.95 -8.94
N ARG A 582 -16.78 -17.55 -10.02
CA ARG A 582 -16.24 -17.64 -11.37
C ARG A 582 -16.08 -16.24 -11.97
N ALA A 583 -14.89 -15.91 -12.47
CA ALA A 583 -14.68 -14.66 -13.20
C ALA A 583 -15.57 -14.61 -14.46
N THR A 584 -16.11 -13.43 -14.80
CA THR A 584 -16.99 -13.25 -15.96
C THR A 584 -16.26 -13.39 -17.30
N SER A 585 -14.96 -13.10 -17.34
CA SER A 585 -14.10 -13.30 -18.50
C SER A 585 -12.72 -13.84 -18.12
N ASN A 586 -11.94 -14.27 -19.13
CA ASN A 586 -10.54 -14.61 -18.91
C ASN A 586 -9.82 -13.42 -18.28
N VAL A 587 -9.04 -13.68 -17.23
CA VAL A 587 -8.14 -12.68 -16.66
C VAL A 587 -7.07 -12.42 -17.71
N THR A 588 -7.12 -11.24 -18.33
CA THR A 588 -6.20 -10.86 -19.40
C THR A 588 -5.46 -9.59 -19.03
N TYR A 589 -4.25 -9.49 -19.54
CA TYR A 589 -3.46 -8.27 -19.47
C TYR A 589 -2.77 -8.09 -20.84
N ASN A 590 -2.98 -6.94 -21.48
CA ASN A 590 -2.64 -6.68 -22.90
C ASN A 590 -3.18 -7.70 -23.91
N GLY A 591 -4.39 -8.20 -23.70
CA GLY A 591 -5.01 -9.18 -24.57
C GLY A 591 -4.39 -10.59 -24.48
N GLN A 592 -3.44 -10.84 -23.58
CA GLN A 592 -2.94 -12.18 -23.27
C GLN A 592 -3.59 -12.69 -21.98
N SER A 593 -4.01 -13.96 -21.95
CA SER A 593 -4.54 -14.60 -20.75
C SER A 593 -3.46 -14.80 -19.68
N LEU A 594 -3.86 -14.80 -18.42
CA LEU A 594 -2.99 -15.08 -17.28
C LEU A 594 -2.24 -16.41 -17.46
N GLY A 595 -0.91 -16.40 -17.34
CA GLY A 595 -0.05 -17.56 -17.56
C GLY A 595 0.37 -17.78 -19.03
N MET A 596 0.13 -16.84 -19.94
CA MET A 596 0.54 -16.95 -21.35
C MET A 596 1.43 -15.80 -21.81
N GLY A 597 2.32 -16.06 -22.77
CA GLY A 597 3.15 -15.03 -23.42
C GLY A 597 3.98 -14.23 -22.41
N ASN A 598 3.84 -12.90 -22.44
CA ASN A 598 4.50 -11.98 -21.50
C ASN A 598 3.88 -12.05 -20.09
N ASN A 599 2.66 -12.58 -19.95
CA ASN A 599 1.95 -12.79 -18.67
C ASN A 599 2.31 -14.12 -18.01
N LYS A 600 3.37 -14.79 -18.45
CA LYS A 600 3.94 -15.92 -17.71
C LYS A 600 4.42 -15.48 -16.32
N LYS A 601 4.85 -14.23 -16.14
CA LYS A 601 5.18 -13.70 -14.82
C LYS A 601 3.93 -13.16 -14.15
N PHE A 602 3.52 -13.74 -13.03
CA PHE A 602 2.35 -13.28 -12.27
C PHE A 602 2.42 -13.73 -10.82
N THR A 603 1.58 -13.14 -9.98
CA THR A 603 1.40 -13.53 -8.58
C THR A 603 -0.08 -13.61 -8.26
N ILE A 604 -0.50 -14.65 -7.55
CA ILE A 604 -1.86 -14.79 -7.02
C ILE A 604 -1.75 -14.97 -5.52
N SER A 605 -2.49 -14.17 -4.77
CA SER A 605 -2.55 -14.24 -3.30
C SER A 605 -4.00 -14.35 -2.86
N ALA A 606 -4.23 -15.06 -1.77
CA ALA A 606 -5.54 -15.22 -1.14
C ALA A 606 -5.38 -15.53 0.34
N TRP A 607 -6.33 -15.09 1.15
CA TRP A 607 -6.53 -15.61 2.50
C TRP A 607 -7.50 -16.78 2.46
N ILE A 608 -7.15 -17.89 3.13
CA ILE A 608 -7.99 -19.08 3.23
C ILE A 608 -8.19 -19.51 4.68
N PHE A 609 -9.37 -20.05 4.98
CA PHE A 609 -9.73 -20.63 6.27
C PHE A 609 -10.28 -22.04 6.04
N PRO A 610 -9.44 -23.08 5.94
CA PRO A 610 -9.90 -24.42 5.58
C PRO A 610 -10.53 -25.14 6.78
N ARG A 611 -11.66 -25.81 6.56
CA ARG A 611 -12.25 -26.76 7.54
C ARG A 611 -11.66 -28.16 7.44
N GLY A 612 -10.96 -28.43 6.34
CA GLY A 612 -10.42 -29.76 6.01
C GLY A 612 -11.46 -30.66 5.33
N GLY A 613 -10.99 -31.78 4.80
CA GLY A 613 -11.84 -32.74 4.08
C GLY A 613 -11.09 -34.03 3.81
N SER A 614 -11.80 -35.11 3.52
CA SER A 614 -11.18 -36.38 3.11
C SER A 614 -10.80 -36.41 1.62
N THR A 615 -11.19 -35.38 0.87
CA THR A 615 -10.92 -35.20 -0.55
C THR A 615 -10.15 -33.91 -0.77
N ASP A 616 -9.50 -33.83 -1.92
CA ASP A 616 -8.79 -32.64 -2.36
C ASP A 616 -9.76 -31.46 -2.57
N GLN A 617 -9.28 -30.24 -2.30
CA GLN A 617 -10.08 -29.02 -2.29
C GLN A 617 -9.39 -27.94 -3.14
N VAL A 618 -10.07 -27.44 -4.17
CA VAL A 618 -9.50 -26.40 -5.05
C VAL A 618 -9.64 -25.03 -4.42
N ILE A 619 -8.51 -24.34 -4.18
CA ILE A 619 -8.52 -22.97 -3.65
C ILE A 619 -8.78 -21.97 -4.77
N PHE A 620 -8.01 -22.06 -5.86
CA PHE A 620 -8.27 -21.32 -7.09
C PHE A 620 -7.71 -22.05 -8.30
N SER A 621 -8.27 -21.76 -9.47
CA SER A 621 -7.85 -22.34 -10.74
C SER A 621 -7.97 -21.32 -11.88
N ASN A 622 -7.16 -21.50 -12.91
CA ASN A 622 -7.31 -20.83 -14.19
C ASN A 622 -7.13 -21.88 -15.29
N GLY A 623 -8.14 -22.10 -16.12
CA GLY A 623 -8.20 -23.26 -17.00
C GLY A 623 -8.95 -24.45 -16.41
N THR A 624 -8.66 -25.63 -16.94
CA THR A 624 -9.28 -26.90 -16.57
C THR A 624 -8.26 -27.76 -15.82
N GLN A 625 -8.66 -28.30 -14.66
CA GLN A 625 -7.80 -29.13 -13.82
C GLN A 625 -7.19 -30.34 -14.57
N ALA A 626 -7.80 -30.76 -15.67
CA ALA A 626 -7.53 -31.99 -16.41
C ALA A 626 -6.71 -31.84 -17.70
N THR A 627 -6.47 -30.63 -18.23
CA THR A 627 -5.70 -30.48 -19.49
C THR A 627 -4.89 -29.19 -19.66
N ASP A 628 -5.26 -28.09 -19.00
CA ASP A 628 -4.64 -26.77 -19.27
C ASP A 628 -4.57 -25.85 -18.06
N GLY A 629 -3.81 -24.76 -18.19
CA GLY A 629 -3.66 -23.76 -17.15
C GLY A 629 -3.07 -24.32 -15.85
N PHE A 630 -3.56 -23.85 -14.71
CA PHE A 630 -3.05 -24.24 -13.39
C PHE A 630 -4.14 -24.29 -12.33
N THR A 631 -3.89 -25.02 -11.25
CA THR A 631 -4.82 -25.16 -10.11
C THR A 631 -4.05 -25.32 -8.82
N LEU A 632 -4.35 -24.50 -7.82
CA LEU A 632 -3.86 -24.66 -6.44
C LEU A 632 -4.90 -25.43 -5.63
N ILE A 633 -4.45 -26.52 -5.00
CA ILE A 633 -5.28 -27.48 -4.27
C ILE A 633 -4.75 -27.61 -2.85
N LEU A 634 -5.66 -27.73 -1.88
CA LEU A 634 -5.36 -28.25 -0.55
C LEU A 634 -5.67 -29.75 -0.53
N GLN A 635 -4.65 -30.58 -0.31
CA GLN A 635 -4.86 -32.03 -0.28
C GLN A 635 -5.63 -32.45 0.98
N GLY A 636 -6.64 -33.32 0.83
CA GLY A 636 -7.56 -33.65 1.93
C GLY A 636 -6.86 -34.20 3.19
N THR A 637 -6.03 -35.22 3.03
CA THR A 637 -5.44 -35.96 4.18
C THR A 637 -4.23 -35.25 4.79
N THR A 638 -3.24 -34.88 3.97
CA THR A 638 -2.00 -34.26 4.46
C THR A 638 -2.14 -32.76 4.72
N ARG A 639 -3.15 -32.10 4.11
CA ARG A 639 -3.34 -30.65 4.13
C ARG A 639 -2.17 -29.88 3.52
N LEU A 640 -1.35 -30.52 2.70
CA LEU A 640 -0.32 -29.85 1.93
C LEU A 640 -0.96 -29.14 0.73
N LEU A 641 -0.35 -28.03 0.31
CA LEU A 641 -0.73 -27.35 -0.93
C LEU A 641 -0.12 -28.09 -2.12
N TYR A 642 -0.92 -28.34 -3.15
CA TYR A 642 -0.48 -28.93 -4.41
C TYR A 642 -0.77 -27.96 -5.54
N LEU A 643 0.22 -27.74 -6.40
CA LEU A 643 0.06 -26.93 -7.59
C LEU A 643 0.16 -27.83 -8.82
N TYR A 644 -0.95 -27.89 -9.55
CA TYR A 644 -1.07 -28.59 -10.81
C TYR A 644 -0.89 -27.62 -11.96
N VAL A 645 -0.08 -28.00 -12.95
CA VAL A 645 0.09 -27.27 -14.21
C VAL A 645 -0.18 -28.24 -15.35
N ASN A 646 -1.15 -27.93 -16.21
CA ASN A 646 -1.63 -28.82 -17.27
C ASN A 646 -1.91 -30.25 -16.76
N SER A 647 -2.57 -30.37 -15.60
CA SER A 647 -2.88 -31.64 -14.90
C SER A 647 -1.70 -32.44 -14.33
N VAL A 648 -0.46 -31.97 -14.48
CA VAL A 648 0.71 -32.61 -13.87
C VAL A 648 0.93 -32.01 -12.48
N PRO A 649 1.00 -32.83 -11.40
CA PRO A 649 1.43 -32.36 -10.10
C PRO A 649 2.84 -31.79 -10.24
N SER A 650 2.96 -30.47 -10.18
CA SER A 650 4.20 -29.77 -10.50
C SER A 650 4.89 -29.21 -9.26
N GLY A 651 4.15 -29.00 -8.18
CA GLY A 651 4.70 -28.62 -6.88
C GLY A 651 3.86 -29.11 -5.70
N ILE A 652 4.52 -29.37 -4.58
CA ILE A 652 3.91 -29.80 -3.32
C ILE A 652 4.54 -28.95 -2.21
N GLY A 653 3.73 -28.22 -1.46
CA GLY A 653 4.17 -27.50 -0.25
C GLY A 653 4.72 -28.48 0.80
N ILE A 654 5.60 -28.01 1.67
CA ILE A 654 6.19 -28.83 2.74
C ILE A 654 5.40 -28.71 4.05
N ARG A 655 4.49 -27.74 4.17
CA ARG A 655 3.75 -27.45 5.41
C ARG A 655 2.25 -27.75 5.29
N PRO A 656 1.69 -28.55 6.22
CA PRO A 656 0.24 -28.73 6.34
C PRO A 656 -0.45 -27.43 6.75
N ILE A 657 -1.45 -26.99 5.98
CA ILE A 657 -2.24 -25.79 6.30
C ILE A 657 -3.11 -26.05 7.55
N PRO A 658 -3.03 -25.21 8.59
CA PRO A 658 -3.81 -25.38 9.81
C PRO A 658 -5.31 -25.32 9.52
N LEU A 659 -6.09 -26.15 10.21
CA LEU A 659 -7.55 -26.12 10.11
C LEU A 659 -8.11 -25.00 10.95
N ASN A 660 -9.22 -24.43 10.48
CA ASN A 660 -9.99 -23.42 11.19
C ASN A 660 -9.17 -22.21 11.64
N GLN A 661 -8.27 -21.79 10.75
CA GLN A 661 -7.41 -20.65 10.96
C GLN A 661 -7.14 -19.98 9.61
N TRP A 662 -7.23 -18.65 9.59
CA TRP A 662 -6.84 -17.85 8.45
C TRP A 662 -5.34 -18.05 8.14
N THR A 663 -5.06 -18.46 6.92
CA THR A 663 -3.73 -18.68 6.38
C THR A 663 -3.64 -17.96 5.05
N HIS A 664 -2.62 -17.13 4.88
CA HIS A 664 -2.36 -16.48 3.59
C HIS A 664 -1.59 -17.44 2.69
N VAL A 665 -2.08 -17.65 1.48
CA VAL A 665 -1.42 -18.49 0.48
C VAL A 665 -1.09 -17.65 -0.74
N THR A 666 0.09 -17.84 -1.31
CA THR A 666 0.51 -17.14 -2.53
C THR A 666 1.18 -18.10 -3.48
N VAL A 667 0.90 -17.94 -4.77
CA VAL A 667 1.61 -18.60 -5.85
C VAL A 667 2.21 -17.53 -6.72
N THR A 668 3.51 -17.62 -6.96
CA THR A 668 4.20 -16.80 -7.96
C THR A 668 4.63 -17.67 -9.13
N ASN A 669 4.51 -17.16 -10.34
CA ASN A 669 5.25 -17.65 -11.49
C ASN A 669 6.23 -16.59 -11.96
N ASN A 670 7.48 -16.99 -12.21
CA ASN A 670 8.51 -16.18 -12.85
C ASN A 670 9.06 -16.93 -14.06
N ALA A 671 8.41 -16.71 -15.21
CA ALA A 671 8.80 -17.33 -16.49
C ALA A 671 8.91 -18.86 -16.39
N ASP A 672 7.78 -19.49 -16.08
CA ASP A 672 7.63 -20.94 -15.90
C ASP A 672 8.23 -21.49 -14.60
N ASN A 673 8.96 -20.67 -13.81
CA ASN A 673 9.40 -21.05 -12.46
C ASN A 673 8.33 -20.68 -11.43
N TRP A 674 7.72 -21.68 -10.81
CA TRP A 674 6.67 -21.51 -9.84
C TRP A 674 7.20 -21.62 -8.42
N GLN A 675 6.59 -20.88 -7.50
CA GLN A 675 6.91 -20.92 -6.08
C GLN A 675 5.63 -20.70 -5.25
N ILE A 676 5.52 -21.42 -4.14
CA ILE A 676 4.41 -21.31 -3.19
C ILE A 676 4.90 -20.58 -1.94
N TYR A 677 4.07 -19.71 -1.38
CA TYR A 677 4.29 -19.08 -0.09
C TYR A 677 3.11 -19.33 0.83
N VAL A 678 3.41 -19.54 2.11
CA VAL A 678 2.42 -19.68 3.19
C VAL A 678 2.75 -18.64 4.26
N ASN A 679 1.80 -17.76 4.58
CA ASN A 679 1.98 -16.64 5.51
C ASN A 679 3.21 -15.77 5.18
N GLY A 680 3.50 -15.58 3.90
CA GLY A 680 4.65 -14.77 3.45
C GLY A 680 6.00 -15.49 3.50
N LEU A 681 6.04 -16.73 3.98
CA LEU A 681 7.23 -17.57 3.94
C LEU A 681 7.25 -18.40 2.66
N SER A 682 8.37 -18.36 1.94
CA SER A 682 8.57 -19.25 0.79
C SER A 682 8.62 -20.70 1.23
N GLU A 683 7.93 -21.57 0.50
CA GLU A 683 8.14 -23.00 0.59
C GLU A 683 9.46 -23.38 -0.13
N ASN A 684 10.14 -24.45 0.28
CA ASN A 684 11.44 -24.83 -0.32
C ASN A 684 11.29 -25.52 -1.69
N ILE A 685 10.27 -25.19 -2.49
CA ILE A 685 9.94 -25.90 -3.74
C ILE A 685 9.82 -24.93 -4.92
N ILE A 686 10.83 -24.92 -5.78
CA ILE A 686 10.77 -24.25 -7.07
C ILE A 686 10.65 -25.30 -8.16
N PHE A 687 9.71 -25.12 -9.08
CA PHE A 687 9.53 -26.04 -10.21
C PHE A 687 9.38 -25.29 -11.52
N ASN A 688 9.91 -25.89 -12.60
CA ASN A 688 9.92 -25.31 -13.93
C ASN A 688 8.89 -26.03 -14.81
N ALA A 689 7.76 -25.37 -15.09
CA ALA A 689 6.68 -25.92 -15.90
C ALA A 689 5.95 -24.81 -16.66
N ALA A 690 5.85 -24.96 -17.99
CA ALA A 690 5.09 -24.06 -18.84
C ALA A 690 3.59 -24.36 -18.79
N THR A 691 2.75 -23.33 -18.83
CA THR A 691 1.29 -23.43 -18.89
C THR A 691 0.75 -23.44 -20.31
N ASN A 692 -0.17 -24.35 -20.59
CA ASN A 692 -1.03 -24.30 -21.77
C ASN A 692 -2.07 -23.19 -21.61
N ALA A 693 -2.59 -22.71 -22.74
CA ALA A 693 -3.64 -21.70 -22.76
C ALA A 693 -4.88 -22.17 -21.97
N PRO A 694 -5.38 -21.39 -21.00
CA PRO A 694 -6.55 -21.79 -20.24
C PRO A 694 -7.80 -21.80 -21.13
N THR A 695 -8.54 -22.91 -21.14
CA THR A 695 -9.82 -23.01 -21.88
C THR A 695 -11.03 -22.59 -21.02
N SER A 696 -10.82 -22.41 -19.72
CA SER A 696 -11.79 -21.85 -18.78
C SER A 696 -11.23 -20.63 -18.05
N VAL A 697 -12.14 -19.73 -17.69
CA VAL A 697 -11.88 -18.54 -16.86
C VAL A 697 -11.40 -18.91 -15.45
N PHE A 698 -10.83 -17.92 -14.77
CA PHE A 698 -10.38 -18.01 -13.38
C PHE A 698 -11.54 -18.28 -12.42
N GLN A 699 -11.31 -19.13 -11.42
CA GLN A 699 -12.28 -19.51 -10.41
C GLN A 699 -11.65 -19.56 -9.02
N ILE A 700 -12.44 -19.22 -8.02
CA ILE A 700 -12.11 -19.27 -6.59
C ILE A 700 -13.00 -20.33 -5.95
N ALA A 701 -12.43 -21.11 -5.04
CA ALA A 701 -13.07 -22.24 -4.34
C ALA A 701 -13.58 -23.38 -5.25
N GLY A 702 -13.12 -23.42 -6.51
CA GLY A 702 -13.49 -24.46 -7.48
C GLY A 702 -12.72 -24.34 -8.80
N GLY A 703 -13.02 -25.23 -9.75
CA GLY A 703 -12.44 -25.19 -11.09
C GLY A 703 -13.34 -25.82 -12.16
N ALA A 704 -13.09 -25.50 -13.43
CA ALA A 704 -13.85 -26.08 -14.53
C ALA A 704 -13.58 -27.59 -14.64
N GLY A 705 -14.64 -28.38 -14.48
CA GLY A 705 -14.56 -29.83 -14.43
C GLY A 705 -14.02 -30.39 -13.10
N ALA A 706 -13.81 -29.55 -12.08
CA ALA A 706 -13.37 -30.00 -10.78
C ALA A 706 -14.50 -30.79 -10.07
N LEU A 707 -14.17 -31.98 -9.57
CA LEU A 707 -15.01 -32.74 -8.63
C LEU A 707 -14.77 -32.30 -7.17
N SER A 708 -13.96 -31.26 -6.97
CA SER A 708 -13.35 -30.86 -5.71
C SER A 708 -13.54 -29.37 -5.47
N PHE A 709 -14.34 -29.01 -4.48
CA PHE A 709 -14.62 -27.63 -4.07
C PHE A 709 -13.97 -27.32 -2.73
N PHE A 710 -13.67 -26.05 -2.47
CA PHE A 710 -13.09 -25.65 -1.19
C PHE A 710 -14.12 -25.74 -0.07
N SER A 711 -13.74 -26.31 1.08
CA SER A 711 -14.58 -26.31 2.29
C SER A 711 -13.95 -25.39 3.32
N GLY A 712 -14.52 -24.19 3.46
CA GLY A 712 -13.92 -23.13 4.27
C GLY A 712 -14.23 -21.72 3.78
N LYS A 713 -13.52 -20.73 4.32
CA LYS A 713 -13.68 -19.32 3.94
C LYS A 713 -12.53 -18.87 3.03
N VAL A 714 -12.80 -17.96 2.09
CA VAL A 714 -11.79 -17.31 1.25
C VAL A 714 -12.00 -15.79 1.31
N SER A 715 -10.90 -15.05 1.45
CA SER A 715 -10.87 -13.59 1.54
C SER A 715 -9.75 -13.00 0.68
N ASP A 716 -9.90 -11.73 0.29
CA ASP A 716 -8.90 -10.86 -0.34
C ASP A 716 -8.06 -11.55 -1.43
N VAL A 717 -8.73 -12.02 -2.49
CA VAL A 717 -8.06 -12.68 -3.62
C VAL A 717 -7.51 -11.64 -4.57
N ARG A 718 -6.20 -11.62 -4.75
CA ARG A 718 -5.47 -10.64 -5.57
C ARG A 718 -4.68 -11.31 -6.66
N ILE A 719 -4.68 -10.71 -7.85
CA ILE A 719 -3.85 -11.13 -8.98
C ILE A 719 -3.00 -9.95 -9.43
N PHE A 720 -1.70 -10.17 -9.46
CA PHE A 720 -0.70 -9.22 -9.93
C PHE A 720 -0.09 -9.70 -11.23
N ASN A 721 0.07 -8.79 -12.17
CA ASN A 721 0.96 -8.95 -13.29
C ASN A 721 2.42 -8.84 -12.81
N GLY A 722 3.27 -9.80 -13.17
CA GLY A 722 4.63 -9.91 -12.63
C GLY A 722 4.75 -10.74 -11.35
N THR A 723 5.98 -11.15 -11.07
CA THR A 723 6.36 -11.88 -9.85
C THR A 723 6.63 -10.86 -8.75
N LEU A 724 5.86 -10.90 -7.65
CA LEU A 724 6.15 -10.09 -6.46
C LEU A 724 7.37 -10.66 -5.72
N ASP A 725 8.13 -9.78 -5.06
CA ASP A 725 9.23 -10.18 -4.19
C ASP A 725 8.74 -10.64 -2.81
N THR A 726 9.61 -11.30 -2.04
CA THR A 726 9.26 -11.85 -0.72
C THR A 726 8.75 -10.78 0.25
N ASN A 727 9.28 -9.56 0.21
CA ASN A 727 8.86 -8.50 1.13
C ASN A 727 7.43 -8.02 0.80
N ALA A 728 7.13 -7.85 -0.49
CA ALA A 728 5.78 -7.55 -0.94
C ALA A 728 4.78 -8.66 -0.54
N ILE A 729 5.16 -9.93 -0.71
CA ILE A 729 4.31 -11.07 -0.33
C ILE A 729 4.14 -11.14 1.20
N GLN A 730 5.17 -10.86 1.98
CA GLN A 730 5.09 -10.78 3.44
C GLN A 730 4.11 -9.69 3.89
N LYS A 731 4.07 -8.54 3.20
CA LYS A 731 3.09 -7.49 3.46
C LYS A 731 1.65 -7.91 3.14
N LEU A 732 1.44 -8.67 2.07
CA LEU A 732 0.12 -9.24 1.75
C LEU A 732 -0.35 -10.26 2.80
N ALA A 733 0.60 -10.96 3.42
CA ALA A 733 0.33 -11.98 4.43
C ALA A 733 0.04 -11.43 5.84
N ILE A 734 -0.16 -10.12 6.00
CA ILE A 734 -0.45 -9.51 7.29
C ILE A 734 -1.96 -9.42 7.52
N GLN A 735 -2.42 -9.91 8.67
CA GLN A 735 -3.74 -9.56 9.21
C GLN A 735 -3.66 -8.16 9.83
N VAL A 736 -4.26 -7.15 9.19
CA VAL A 736 -4.17 -5.74 9.60
C VAL A 736 -5.54 -5.17 9.94
N PRO A 737 -5.92 -5.16 11.23
CA PRO A 737 -6.76 -4.10 11.77
C PRO A 737 -6.08 -2.74 11.53
N THR A 738 -6.83 -1.70 11.16
CA THR A 738 -6.26 -0.35 10.91
C THR A 738 -5.44 0.18 12.10
N GLY A 739 -4.49 1.09 11.86
CA GLY A 739 -3.71 1.72 12.94
C GLY A 739 -2.49 0.91 13.44
N LEU A 740 -2.02 -0.06 12.66
CA LEU A 740 -0.82 -0.84 12.96
C LEU A 740 0.45 0.03 12.84
N ILE A 741 1.31 -0.02 13.86
CA ILE A 741 2.55 0.77 13.99
C ILE A 741 3.79 -0.10 13.90
N ALA A 742 3.74 -1.31 14.45
CA ALA A 742 4.83 -2.27 14.34
C ALA A 742 4.24 -3.67 14.31
N TYR A 743 4.76 -4.52 13.42
CA TYR A 743 4.40 -5.93 13.37
C TYR A 743 5.62 -6.81 13.12
N PHE A 744 5.87 -7.71 14.05
CA PHE A 744 6.95 -8.70 14.00
C PHE A 744 6.37 -10.11 13.97
N PRO A 745 6.10 -10.66 12.76
CA PRO A 745 5.64 -12.04 12.60
C PRO A 745 6.74 -13.08 12.86
N PHE A 746 8.01 -12.66 12.91
CA PHE A 746 9.18 -13.55 13.04
C PHE A 746 9.27 -14.69 12.03
N ASN A 747 8.75 -14.44 10.83
CA ASN A 747 8.83 -15.29 9.65
C ASN A 747 10.25 -15.29 9.05
N GLY A 748 11.23 -15.81 9.80
CA GLY A 748 12.62 -15.99 9.40
C GLY A 748 13.53 -14.77 9.58
N ASN A 749 12.99 -13.61 9.96
CA ASN A 749 13.73 -12.37 10.18
C ASN A 749 13.09 -11.52 11.29
N THR A 750 13.70 -10.37 11.60
CA THR A 750 13.26 -9.43 12.65
C THR A 750 12.68 -8.13 12.07
N ASN A 751 12.26 -8.15 10.82
CA ASN A 751 11.77 -6.97 10.12
C ASN A 751 10.37 -6.58 10.60
N ASP A 752 10.10 -5.27 10.62
CA ASP A 752 8.79 -4.68 10.82
C ASP A 752 8.04 -4.66 9.49
N VAL A 753 7.03 -5.52 9.37
CA VAL A 753 6.24 -5.60 8.14
C VAL A 753 5.08 -4.59 8.11
N SER A 754 4.89 -3.77 9.16
CA SER A 754 3.83 -2.74 9.19
C SER A 754 4.05 -1.58 8.21
N GLY A 755 5.26 -1.42 7.67
CA GLY A 755 5.62 -0.33 6.76
C GLY A 755 6.04 0.97 7.46
N ASN A 756 6.20 0.97 8.78
CA ASN A 756 6.66 2.13 9.57
C ASN A 756 8.18 2.10 9.87
N GLY A 757 8.89 1.07 9.42
CA GLY A 757 10.36 1.00 9.51
C GLY A 757 10.88 0.77 10.93
N ASN A 758 10.13 0.00 11.74
CA ASN A 758 10.51 -0.37 13.10
C ASN A 758 11.33 -1.68 13.18
N ASP A 759 12.08 -2.03 12.12
CA ASP A 759 12.90 -3.25 12.06
C ASP A 759 13.78 -3.42 13.30
N LEU A 760 13.74 -4.61 13.91
CA LEU A 760 14.49 -4.89 15.14
C LEU A 760 15.90 -5.37 14.82
N THR A 761 16.86 -4.90 15.59
CA THR A 761 18.23 -5.41 15.62
C THR A 761 18.36 -6.48 16.71
N ILE A 762 18.95 -7.63 16.38
CA ILE A 762 19.23 -8.70 17.35
C ILE A 762 20.39 -8.33 18.26
N MET A 763 20.22 -8.53 19.57
CA MET A 763 21.23 -8.38 20.59
C MET A 763 21.40 -9.71 21.34
N GLY A 764 22.63 -10.18 21.51
CA GLY A 764 22.89 -11.53 22.04
C GLY A 764 22.77 -12.61 20.96
N THR A 765 22.23 -13.78 21.31
CA THR A 765 22.11 -14.95 20.42
C THR A 765 20.72 -15.62 20.41
N PRO A 766 19.60 -14.86 20.36
CA PRO A 766 18.29 -15.49 20.16
C PRO A 766 18.25 -16.21 18.81
N SER A 767 17.65 -17.40 18.78
CA SER A 767 17.61 -18.26 17.59
C SER A 767 16.19 -18.47 17.08
N LEU A 768 16.06 -18.76 15.78
CA LEU A 768 14.78 -19.13 15.19
C LEU A 768 14.23 -20.42 15.82
N ALA A 769 12.91 -20.47 15.97
CA ALA A 769 12.17 -21.56 16.60
C ALA A 769 10.88 -21.87 15.85
N THR A 770 10.24 -22.98 16.24
CA THR A 770 8.90 -23.35 15.77
C THR A 770 7.84 -22.53 16.50
N ASP A 771 6.89 -21.96 15.76
CA ASP A 771 5.80 -21.14 16.32
C ASP A 771 4.70 -21.98 17.01
N ARG A 772 3.64 -21.29 17.43
CA ARG A 772 2.43 -21.89 18.04
C ARG A 772 1.63 -22.80 17.11
N ASN A 773 1.80 -22.67 15.80
CA ASN A 773 1.09 -23.45 14.79
C ASN A 773 1.94 -24.63 14.29
N GLY A 774 3.16 -24.80 14.79
CA GLY A 774 4.08 -25.85 14.34
C GLY A 774 4.90 -25.47 13.12
N LEU A 775 4.93 -24.19 12.73
CA LEU A 775 5.70 -23.65 11.61
C LEU A 775 7.16 -23.38 12.03
N PRO A 776 8.16 -24.00 11.39
CA PRO A 776 9.56 -23.76 11.72
C PRO A 776 10.01 -22.37 11.28
N ASN A 777 10.96 -21.79 12.01
CA ASN A 777 11.53 -20.46 11.76
C ASN A 777 10.49 -19.33 11.74
N SER A 778 9.42 -19.47 12.52
CA SER A 778 8.30 -18.51 12.60
C SER A 778 8.13 -17.94 14.01
N ALA A 779 9.15 -18.10 14.85
CA ALA A 779 9.25 -17.55 16.20
C ALA A 779 10.74 -17.40 16.57
N TYR A 780 11.04 -16.67 17.66
CA TYR A 780 12.38 -16.64 18.24
C TYR A 780 12.39 -17.21 19.66
N ILE A 781 13.42 -17.98 19.99
CA ILE A 781 13.72 -18.44 21.34
C ILE A 781 14.87 -17.61 21.94
N PHE A 782 14.65 -17.12 23.16
CA PHE A 782 15.56 -16.33 23.98
C PHE A 782 16.06 -17.25 25.09
N ASN A 783 17.32 -17.67 25.00
CA ASN A 783 17.89 -18.73 25.83
C ASN A 783 18.94 -18.23 26.82
N SER A 784 19.42 -16.98 26.65
CA SER A 784 20.39 -16.36 27.52
C SER A 784 19.82 -15.12 28.23
N ASN A 785 20.43 -14.73 29.35
CA ASN A 785 20.13 -13.47 30.04
C ASN A 785 20.74 -12.24 29.34
N LEU A 786 21.18 -12.38 28.09
CA LEU A 786 21.67 -11.31 27.23
C LEU A 786 20.87 -11.19 25.92
N ASP A 787 19.94 -12.12 25.66
CA ASP A 787 19.17 -12.14 24.43
C ASP A 787 18.05 -11.11 24.49
N TYR A 788 18.04 -10.18 23.54
CA TYR A 788 16.92 -9.28 23.32
C TYR A 788 16.96 -8.75 21.89
N MET A 789 15.93 -8.00 21.50
CA MET A 789 15.93 -7.27 20.24
C MET A 789 15.55 -5.81 20.49
N GLU A 790 16.12 -4.91 19.69
CA GLU A 790 15.92 -3.48 19.89
C GLU A 790 15.81 -2.72 18.57
N LYS A 791 14.90 -1.75 18.55
CA LYS A 791 14.85 -0.67 17.57
C LYS A 791 15.18 0.64 18.27
N ALA A 792 16.33 1.24 17.93
CA ALA A 792 16.66 2.59 18.37
C ALA A 792 15.82 3.64 17.61
N ASN A 793 15.35 4.65 18.35
CA ASN A 793 14.48 5.73 17.87
C ASN A 793 13.28 5.19 17.07
N PRO A 794 12.37 4.44 17.72
CA PRO A 794 11.26 3.81 17.03
C PRO A 794 10.29 4.86 16.45
N ASN A 795 9.76 4.57 15.27
CA ASN A 795 8.88 5.45 14.50
C ASN A 795 7.44 5.26 14.95
N ARG A 796 6.75 6.39 15.24
CA ARG A 796 5.29 6.46 15.46
C ARG A 796 4.75 5.60 16.62
N VAL A 797 5.62 5.08 17.48
CA VAL A 797 5.20 4.38 18.70
C VAL A 797 4.38 5.36 19.57
N PRO A 798 3.22 4.94 20.12
CA PRO A 798 2.31 5.86 20.80
C PRO A 798 2.93 6.53 22.03
N THR A 799 2.82 7.86 22.11
CA THR A 799 3.27 8.69 23.25
C THR A 799 2.09 9.37 23.95
N GLY A 800 2.35 10.04 25.07
CA GLY A 800 1.35 10.76 25.85
C GLY A 800 0.22 9.83 26.34
N ASN A 801 -0.99 10.37 26.34
CA ASN A 801 -2.23 9.67 26.71
C ASN A 801 -3.02 9.14 25.49
N ASN A 802 -2.41 9.03 24.31
CA ASN A 802 -3.07 8.54 23.09
C ASN A 802 -3.60 7.09 23.19
N ASN A 803 -4.48 6.70 22.28
CA ASN A 803 -4.97 5.32 22.27
C ASN A 803 -3.87 4.34 21.78
N ARG A 804 -3.84 3.11 22.30
CA ARG A 804 -2.90 2.08 21.84
C ARG A 804 -3.31 0.67 22.21
N THR A 805 -2.77 -0.30 21.47
CA THR A 805 -2.86 -1.73 21.77
C THR A 805 -1.50 -2.37 21.55
N THR A 806 -1.10 -3.29 22.41
CA THR A 806 0.06 -4.16 22.20
C THR A 806 -0.36 -5.59 22.41
N CYS A 807 -0.02 -6.47 21.47
CA CYS A 807 -0.35 -7.89 21.51
C CYS A 807 0.91 -8.73 21.25
N VAL A 808 1.02 -9.87 21.92
CA VAL A 808 2.15 -10.79 21.78
C VAL A 808 1.70 -12.22 21.99
N TRP A 809 2.24 -13.14 21.19
CA TRP A 809 2.24 -14.56 21.49
C TRP A 809 3.52 -14.91 22.25
N VAL A 810 3.36 -15.56 23.40
CA VAL A 810 4.47 -15.88 24.30
C VAL A 810 4.41 -17.32 24.77
N ARG A 811 5.58 -17.96 24.84
CA ARG A 811 5.82 -19.24 25.50
C ARG A 811 6.99 -19.11 26.46
N SER A 812 6.71 -18.76 27.70
CA SER A 812 7.76 -18.45 28.68
C SER A 812 8.36 -19.71 29.32
N THR A 813 9.65 -19.71 29.64
CA THR A 813 10.31 -20.76 30.45
C THR A 813 10.57 -20.32 31.89
N SER A 814 10.42 -19.03 32.19
CA SER A 814 10.52 -18.47 33.55
C SER A 814 9.58 -17.29 33.77
N SER A 815 9.50 -16.79 35.00
CA SER A 815 8.80 -15.56 35.38
C SER A 815 9.44 -15.02 36.67
N PRO A 816 9.60 -13.69 36.88
CA PRO A 816 9.12 -12.59 36.04
C PRO A 816 9.98 -12.32 34.80
N VAL A 817 9.36 -11.93 33.69
CA VAL A 817 10.02 -11.67 32.40
C VAL A 817 9.32 -10.56 31.61
N ASN A 818 10.09 -9.78 30.84
CA ASN A 818 9.57 -8.66 30.06
C ASN A 818 9.40 -9.01 28.58
N LEU A 819 8.21 -8.79 28.01
CA LEU A 819 7.89 -9.27 26.65
C LEU A 819 8.21 -8.20 25.60
N VAL A 820 7.63 -7.02 25.76
CA VAL A 820 7.79 -5.88 24.85
C VAL A 820 7.64 -4.59 25.64
N SER A 821 8.47 -3.59 25.37
CA SER A 821 8.44 -2.32 26.08
C SER A 821 8.96 -1.12 25.27
N PHE A 822 8.41 0.06 25.56
CA PHE A 822 8.80 1.35 24.99
C PHE A 822 8.41 2.52 25.93
N GLY A 823 8.98 3.70 25.72
CA GLY A 823 8.81 4.92 26.52
C GLY A 823 10.06 5.26 27.33
N ALA A 824 9.88 5.89 28.49
CA ALA A 824 10.95 6.13 29.48
C ALA A 824 10.77 5.32 30.76
N ALA A 825 11.88 4.97 31.41
CA ALA A 825 11.93 4.31 32.72
C ALA A 825 11.58 5.28 33.87
N VAL A 826 10.43 5.93 33.74
CA VAL A 826 9.88 6.90 34.68
C VAL A 826 8.43 6.52 34.91
N ASN A 827 7.96 6.61 36.16
CA ASN A 827 6.62 6.18 36.53
C ASN A 827 5.54 6.88 35.69
N GLY A 828 4.67 6.09 35.05
CA GLY A 828 3.62 6.55 34.14
C GLY A 828 4.10 6.97 32.75
N GLN A 829 5.42 6.93 32.47
CA GLN A 829 6.01 7.31 31.19
C GLN A 829 6.48 6.12 30.35
N GLY A 830 6.31 4.89 30.85
CA GLY A 830 6.51 3.68 30.07
C GLY A 830 5.25 3.10 29.47
N ASN A 831 5.44 2.08 28.64
CA ASN A 831 4.42 1.14 28.23
C ASN A 831 5.07 -0.22 27.96
N GLY A 832 4.50 -1.29 28.48
CA GLY A 832 4.97 -2.63 28.14
C GLY A 832 4.07 -3.74 28.63
N LEU A 833 4.36 -4.94 28.15
CA LEU A 833 3.76 -6.19 28.61
C LEU A 833 4.82 -7.05 29.29
N ALA A 834 4.47 -7.60 30.44
CA ALA A 834 5.34 -8.50 31.20
C ALA A 834 4.55 -9.64 31.84
N LEU A 835 5.26 -10.70 32.18
CA LEU A 835 4.78 -11.78 33.03
C LEU A 835 5.44 -11.62 34.40
N GLY A 836 4.62 -11.60 35.45
CA GLY A 836 5.02 -11.79 36.85
C GLY A 836 4.81 -13.24 37.28
N ASN A 837 5.26 -13.60 38.48
CA ASN A 837 5.22 -14.99 38.98
C ASN A 837 3.84 -15.64 38.86
N SER A 838 2.77 -14.88 39.11
CA SER A 838 1.38 -15.31 39.01
C SER A 838 0.47 -14.25 38.38
N SER A 839 1.05 -13.26 37.69
CA SER A 839 0.30 -12.12 37.16
C SER A 839 0.74 -11.75 35.74
N ILE A 840 -0.19 -11.26 34.93
CA ILE A 840 0.09 -10.60 33.66
C ILE A 840 0.10 -9.10 33.94
N LEU A 841 1.08 -8.38 33.41
CA LEU A 841 1.23 -6.95 33.62
C LEU A 841 1.09 -6.20 32.31
N HIS A 842 0.25 -5.17 32.29
CA HIS A 842 0.31 -4.05 31.35
C HIS A 842 0.76 -2.84 32.14
N TYR A 843 1.97 -2.36 31.87
CA TYR A 843 2.68 -1.52 32.83
C TYR A 843 3.18 -0.20 32.24
N GLY A 844 3.21 0.83 33.08
CA GLY A 844 3.75 2.17 32.80
C GLY A 844 5.09 2.47 33.49
N TYR A 845 5.91 1.43 33.67
CA TYR A 845 7.11 1.29 34.52
C TYR A 845 6.85 0.80 35.97
N VAL A 846 6.08 1.54 36.78
CA VAL A 846 5.72 1.13 38.17
C VAL A 846 4.21 1.17 38.41
N THR A 847 3.47 2.01 37.69
CA THR A 847 2.00 1.99 37.63
C THR A 847 1.54 0.86 36.72
N ASP A 848 1.19 -0.27 37.32
CA ASP A 848 0.91 -1.50 36.61
C ASP A 848 -0.58 -1.85 36.73
N GLN A 849 -1.19 -2.19 35.61
CA GLN A 849 -2.38 -3.01 35.64
C GLN A 849 -1.94 -4.47 35.72
N THR A 850 -2.54 -5.22 36.65
CA THR A 850 -2.29 -6.64 36.79
C THR A 850 -3.58 -7.44 36.71
N THR A 851 -3.45 -8.68 36.25
CA THR A 851 -4.47 -9.71 36.40
C THR A 851 -3.78 -11.03 36.69
N ASP A 852 -4.41 -11.87 37.48
CA ASP A 852 -3.84 -13.17 37.81
C ASP A 852 -3.77 -14.09 36.58
N HIS A 853 -2.71 -14.89 36.52
CA HIS A 853 -2.61 -16.08 35.68
C HIS A 853 -2.10 -17.25 36.51
N PHE A 854 -2.34 -18.47 36.06
CA PHE A 854 -1.82 -19.67 36.68
C PHE A 854 -1.04 -20.49 35.65
N TYR A 855 0.22 -20.83 35.97
CA TYR A 855 1.05 -21.84 35.28
C TYR A 855 1.20 -21.66 33.75
N LEU A 856 1.65 -20.48 33.30
CA LEU A 856 1.94 -20.17 31.88
C LEU A 856 3.24 -20.79 31.32
N LEU A 857 4.06 -21.42 32.18
CA LEU A 857 5.38 -21.89 31.76
C LEU A 857 5.26 -23.02 30.72
N GLY A 858 6.00 -22.88 29.63
CA GLY A 858 6.10 -23.86 28.56
C GLY A 858 4.91 -23.90 27.61
N ARG A 859 3.94 -22.98 27.69
CA ARG A 859 2.73 -22.94 26.84
C ARG A 859 2.64 -21.67 26.01
N TRP A 860 2.13 -21.79 24.79
CA TRP A 860 1.80 -20.64 23.95
C TRP A 860 0.51 -19.98 24.44
N VAL A 861 0.58 -18.69 24.75
CA VAL A 861 -0.57 -17.86 25.11
C VAL A 861 -0.54 -16.52 24.39
N HIS A 862 -1.72 -15.95 24.15
CA HIS A 862 -1.88 -14.62 23.56
C HIS A 862 -2.21 -13.61 24.65
N ILE A 863 -1.43 -12.54 24.71
CA ILE A 863 -1.62 -11.45 25.67
C ILE A 863 -1.74 -10.15 24.91
N CYS A 864 -2.79 -9.38 25.20
CA CYS A 864 -2.91 -8.01 24.72
C CYS A 864 -3.15 -7.04 25.88
N GLY A 865 -2.50 -5.88 25.81
CA GLY A 865 -2.80 -4.71 26.62
C GLY A 865 -3.38 -3.61 25.75
N THR A 866 -4.58 -3.11 26.08
CA THR A 866 -5.17 -1.92 25.44
C THR A 866 -5.11 -0.74 26.40
N TYR A 867 -5.01 0.48 25.86
CA TYR A 867 -5.12 1.70 26.63
C TYR A 867 -5.84 2.78 25.81
N ASP A 868 -6.95 3.31 26.35
CA ASP A 868 -7.85 4.28 25.69
C ASP A 868 -7.59 5.74 26.12
N GLY A 869 -6.48 5.99 26.83
CA GLY A 869 -6.15 7.30 27.40
C GLY A 869 -6.64 7.51 28.84
N ALA A 870 -7.48 6.61 29.36
CA ALA A 870 -8.00 6.65 30.73
C ALA A 870 -8.01 5.29 31.42
N ASN A 871 -8.17 4.20 30.67
CA ASN A 871 -8.30 2.84 31.13
C ASN A 871 -7.27 1.95 30.43
N SER A 872 -6.58 1.13 31.20
CA SER A 872 -5.87 -0.04 30.69
C SER A 872 -6.81 -1.25 30.71
N GLN A 873 -6.64 -2.17 29.76
CA GLN A 873 -7.31 -3.47 29.77
C GLN A 873 -6.33 -4.57 29.40
N ILE A 874 -6.46 -5.74 30.05
CA ILE A 874 -5.65 -6.92 29.73
C ILE A 874 -6.58 -8.01 29.18
N TYR A 875 -6.22 -8.51 28.00
CA TYR A 875 -6.83 -9.66 27.38
C TYR A 875 -5.87 -10.85 27.43
N PHE A 876 -6.41 -12.02 27.77
CA PHE A 876 -5.69 -13.28 27.82
C PHE A 876 -6.40 -14.33 26.97
N ASN A 877 -5.72 -14.85 25.95
CA ASN A 877 -6.28 -15.73 24.92
C ASN A 877 -7.59 -15.18 24.31
N GLY A 878 -7.62 -13.87 24.04
CA GLY A 878 -8.76 -13.18 23.45
C GLY A 878 -9.90 -12.83 24.41
N SER A 879 -9.82 -13.27 25.67
CA SER A 879 -10.83 -12.97 26.69
C SER A 879 -10.40 -11.78 27.54
N LEU A 880 -11.29 -10.80 27.75
CA LEU A 880 -11.04 -9.66 28.63
C LEU A 880 -10.95 -10.15 30.09
N ARG A 881 -9.86 -9.80 30.78
CA ARG A 881 -9.61 -10.23 32.16
C ARG A 881 -9.78 -9.14 33.21
N SER A 882 -9.29 -7.95 32.89
CA SER A 882 -9.28 -6.83 33.83
C SER A 882 -9.34 -5.51 33.08
N THR A 883 -9.99 -4.52 33.69
CA THR A 883 -10.02 -3.12 33.26
C THR A 883 -9.71 -2.27 34.48
N THR A 884 -8.71 -1.40 34.38
CA THR A 884 -8.32 -0.50 35.47
C THR A 884 -8.19 0.92 34.95
N GLY A 885 -8.78 1.88 35.66
CA GLY A 885 -8.55 3.30 35.40
C GLY A 885 -7.13 3.69 35.81
N ILE A 886 -6.28 4.04 34.85
CA ILE A 886 -4.88 4.39 35.05
C ILE A 886 -4.55 5.55 34.11
N THR A 887 -3.74 6.52 34.55
CA THR A 887 -3.28 7.60 33.68
C THR A 887 -1.81 7.40 33.33
N TRP A 888 -1.54 7.07 32.07
CA TRP A 888 -0.19 7.05 31.50
C TRP A 888 0.03 8.21 30.55
N ALA A 889 1.20 8.83 30.70
CA ALA A 889 1.75 9.86 29.83
C ALA A 889 3.08 9.36 29.26
N THR A 890 3.01 8.32 28.41
CA THR A 890 4.18 7.64 27.87
C THR A 890 5.13 8.63 27.19
N ALA A 891 6.39 8.68 27.62
CA ALA A 891 7.37 9.59 27.02
C ALA A 891 7.73 9.16 25.60
N ALA A 892 8.35 10.08 24.85
CA ALA A 892 8.99 9.74 23.59
C ALA A 892 10.04 8.64 23.84
N SER A 893 9.93 7.53 23.10
CA SER A 893 10.78 6.38 23.34
C SER A 893 12.14 6.55 22.67
N ALA A 894 13.22 6.32 23.42
CA ALA A 894 14.55 6.18 22.82
C ALA A 894 14.72 4.82 22.13
N THR A 895 14.03 3.78 22.62
CA THR A 895 14.14 2.40 22.13
C THR A 895 12.80 1.67 22.17
N LEU A 896 12.53 0.81 21.21
CA LEU A 896 11.50 -0.24 21.32
C LEU A 896 12.24 -1.56 21.57
N ARG A 897 11.90 -2.25 22.66
CA ARG A 897 12.56 -3.51 23.04
C ARG A 897 11.60 -4.68 23.00
N VAL A 898 12.11 -5.80 22.53
CA VAL A 898 11.48 -7.12 22.60
C VAL A 898 12.39 -8.04 23.39
N GLY A 899 11.80 -8.74 24.37
CA GLY A 899 12.53 -9.64 25.26
C GLY A 899 13.36 -8.94 26.35
N ARG A 900 13.18 -7.62 26.55
CA ARG A 900 13.86 -6.85 27.60
C ARG A 900 13.08 -5.61 28.01
N ARG A 901 13.21 -5.21 29.27
CA ARG A 901 12.59 -3.99 29.79
C ARG A 901 13.29 -2.72 29.29
N MET A 902 12.52 -1.64 29.20
CA MET A 902 12.94 -0.32 28.71
C MET A 902 14.05 0.37 29.52
N ASP A 903 14.21 0.02 30.79
CA ASP A 903 15.31 0.49 31.66
C ASP A 903 16.59 -0.36 31.52
N ALA A 904 16.58 -1.30 30.58
CA ALA A 904 17.63 -2.26 30.34
C ALA A 904 17.75 -3.32 31.46
N GLY A 905 16.76 -3.42 32.35
CA GLY A 905 16.57 -4.54 33.27
C GLY A 905 15.85 -5.74 32.63
N GLU A 906 15.68 -6.80 33.41
CA GLU A 906 14.79 -7.97 33.20
C GLU A 906 14.73 -8.52 31.75
N PHE A 907 15.34 -9.68 31.56
CA PHE A 907 15.35 -10.39 30.27
C PHE A 907 14.21 -11.40 30.18
N PHE A 908 13.72 -11.61 28.96
CA PHE A 908 12.82 -12.70 28.66
C PHE A 908 13.59 -14.02 28.48
N SER A 909 12.96 -15.11 28.93
CA SER A 909 13.42 -16.47 28.66
C SER A 909 12.25 -17.30 28.19
N GLY A 910 12.38 -17.87 26.99
CA GLY A 910 11.32 -18.62 26.31
C GLY A 910 11.21 -18.24 24.84
N SER A 911 10.03 -18.42 24.24
CA SER A 911 9.77 -18.06 22.85
C SER A 911 8.76 -16.91 22.72
N LEU A 912 9.01 -15.99 21.78
CA LEU A 912 8.08 -14.94 21.37
C LEU A 912 7.73 -15.08 19.89
N ASP A 913 6.50 -14.69 19.57
CA ASP A 913 5.92 -14.74 18.24
C ASP A 913 4.91 -13.59 18.07
N ASP A 914 4.75 -13.15 16.83
CA ASP A 914 3.58 -12.42 16.35
C ASP A 914 3.24 -11.14 17.14
N ILE A 915 4.26 -10.30 17.39
CA ILE A 915 4.17 -9.09 18.21
C ILE A 915 3.58 -7.95 17.38
N ARG A 916 2.50 -7.32 17.88
CA ARG A 916 1.81 -6.21 17.21
C ARG A 916 1.65 -5.01 18.12
N ILE A 917 1.86 -3.81 17.59
CA ILE A 917 1.63 -2.52 18.27
C ILE A 917 0.73 -1.66 17.39
N TYR A 918 -0.34 -1.13 17.96
CA TYR A 918 -1.31 -0.26 17.30
C TYR A 918 -1.39 1.10 17.99
N ASN A 919 -1.72 2.15 17.23
CA ASN A 919 -2.01 3.50 17.74
C ASN A 919 -3.50 3.72 18.07
N ARG A 920 -4.25 2.63 18.26
CA ARG A 920 -5.64 2.66 18.71
C ARG A 920 -5.96 1.48 19.61
N VAL A 921 -7.12 1.53 20.23
CA VAL A 921 -7.70 0.40 20.95
C VAL A 921 -8.35 -0.54 19.94
N LEU A 922 -7.95 -1.81 19.97
CA LEU A 922 -8.64 -2.87 19.24
C LEU A 922 -9.90 -3.29 20.01
N SER A 923 -10.96 -3.61 19.26
CA SER A 923 -12.18 -4.19 19.79
C SER A 923 -11.95 -5.63 20.29
N ALA A 924 -12.87 -6.12 21.13
CA ALA A 924 -12.80 -7.50 21.62
C ALA A 924 -12.83 -8.54 20.49
N SER A 925 -13.60 -8.31 19.43
CA SER A 925 -13.66 -9.19 18.25
C SER A 925 -12.35 -9.19 17.47
N GLU A 926 -11.72 -8.03 17.27
CA GLU A 926 -10.39 -7.95 16.62
C GLU A 926 -9.33 -8.70 17.45
N ILE A 927 -9.33 -8.54 18.78
CA ILE A 927 -8.40 -9.25 19.66
C ILE A 927 -8.65 -10.76 19.65
N GLN A 928 -9.91 -11.19 19.58
CA GLN A 928 -10.29 -12.61 19.46
C GLN A 928 -9.85 -13.21 18.13
N ALA A 929 -9.97 -12.45 17.02
CA ALA A 929 -9.44 -12.86 15.72
C ALA A 929 -7.92 -13.07 15.77
N LEU A 930 -7.17 -12.16 16.42
CA LEU A 930 -5.72 -12.29 16.61
C LEU A 930 -5.32 -13.48 17.51
N SER A 931 -6.10 -13.80 18.55
CA SER A 931 -5.85 -14.98 19.39
C SER A 931 -6.32 -16.30 18.77
N GLY A 932 -7.27 -16.25 17.83
CA GLY A 932 -8.07 -17.40 17.43
C GLY A 932 -9.01 -17.90 18.54
N PRO A 933 -9.76 -19.00 18.28
CA PRO A 933 -10.73 -19.54 19.23
C PRO A 933 -10.04 -20.09 20.47
N HIS A 934 -10.59 -19.80 21.65
CA HIS A 934 -10.13 -20.38 22.92
C HIS A 934 -11.28 -20.54 23.92
N PRO A 935 -11.35 -21.63 24.70
CA PRO A 935 -12.45 -21.89 25.64
C PRO A 935 -12.71 -20.77 26.66
N LEU A 936 -11.66 -20.03 27.03
CA LEU A 936 -11.74 -18.86 27.92
C LEU A 936 -12.59 -17.69 27.39
N GLN A 937 -12.88 -17.68 26.09
CA GLN A 937 -13.76 -16.68 25.46
C GLN A 937 -15.24 -16.98 25.72
N VAL A 938 -15.55 -18.16 26.27
CA VAL A 938 -16.90 -18.62 26.57
C VAL A 938 -17.17 -18.52 28.07
N ALA A 939 -18.33 -17.95 28.44
CA ALA A 939 -18.75 -17.84 29.83
C ALA A 939 -19.06 -19.21 30.46
N GLY A 940 -18.87 -19.33 31.77
CA GLY A 940 -19.23 -20.55 32.52
C GLY A 940 -18.19 -21.68 32.49
N LEU A 941 -16.99 -21.47 31.93
CA LEU A 941 -15.90 -22.44 31.99
C LEU A 941 -15.51 -22.71 33.46
N GLN A 942 -15.51 -23.99 33.87
CA GLN A 942 -15.15 -24.41 35.24
C GLN A 942 -13.93 -25.32 35.28
N MET A 943 -13.67 -26.07 34.22
CA MET A 943 -12.54 -27.01 34.17
C MET A 943 -11.98 -27.11 32.76
N HIS A 944 -10.66 -27.07 32.67
CA HIS A 944 -9.91 -27.22 31.43
C HIS A 944 -8.69 -28.13 31.68
N LEU A 945 -8.83 -29.40 31.33
CA LEU A 945 -7.82 -30.44 31.50
C LEU A 945 -7.10 -30.70 30.18
N GLN A 946 -5.80 -30.46 30.11
CA GLN A 946 -5.06 -30.55 28.84
C GLN A 946 -3.79 -31.37 28.97
N ALA A 947 -3.54 -32.33 28.08
CA ALA A 947 -2.38 -33.21 28.18
C ALA A 947 -1.02 -32.50 28.04
N ASP A 948 -0.95 -31.33 27.41
CA ASP A 948 0.25 -30.50 27.31
C ASP A 948 0.65 -29.80 28.62
N SER A 949 -0.21 -29.82 29.64
CA SER A 949 0.12 -29.39 31.00
C SER A 949 1.02 -30.37 31.78
N ILE A 950 1.23 -31.58 31.23
CA ILE A 950 1.93 -32.67 31.90
C ILE A 950 3.42 -32.62 31.55
N THR A 951 4.29 -32.51 32.57
CA THR A 951 5.75 -32.63 32.38
C THR A 951 6.18 -34.10 32.37
N ALA A 952 7.37 -34.40 31.84
CA ALA A 952 7.94 -35.76 31.81
C ALA A 952 8.31 -36.35 33.20
N SER A 953 8.04 -35.59 34.29
CA SER A 953 8.24 -35.97 35.70
C SER A 953 6.88 -35.94 36.43
N PRO A 954 6.72 -36.41 37.69
CA PRO A 954 5.40 -36.81 38.19
C PRO A 954 4.33 -35.74 37.95
N VAL A 955 3.20 -36.16 37.36
CA VAL A 955 2.05 -35.33 37.00
C VAL A 955 1.61 -34.53 38.21
N THR A 956 2.08 -33.29 38.32
CA THR A 956 1.80 -32.41 39.48
C THR A 956 0.73 -31.38 39.15
N ALA A 957 0.33 -31.23 37.89
CA ALA A 957 -0.81 -30.41 37.49
C ALA A 957 -1.34 -30.84 36.12
N TRP A 958 -2.55 -31.42 36.05
CA TRP A 958 -3.28 -31.65 34.79
C TRP A 958 -4.36 -30.57 34.53
N PHE A 959 -4.65 -29.73 35.52
CA PHE A 959 -5.67 -28.69 35.46
C PHE A 959 -5.08 -27.33 35.09
N ASP A 960 -5.70 -26.65 34.13
CA ASP A 960 -5.63 -25.20 34.00
C ASP A 960 -6.71 -24.57 34.93
N ASN A 961 -6.27 -23.79 35.91
CA ASN A 961 -7.13 -23.12 36.89
C ASN A 961 -7.65 -21.75 36.40
N SER A 962 -7.41 -21.38 35.15
CA SER A 962 -8.09 -20.25 34.52
C SER A 962 -9.39 -20.77 33.88
N PRO A 963 -10.61 -20.50 34.39
CA PRO A 963 -11.08 -19.32 35.14
C PRO A 963 -12.06 -19.62 36.34
N ASN A 964 -12.36 -18.59 37.14
CA ASN A 964 -13.45 -18.52 38.14
C ASN A 964 -13.22 -19.02 39.58
N ASN A 965 -12.10 -18.69 40.24
CA ASN A 965 -12.10 -18.60 41.71
C ASN A 965 -11.35 -17.37 42.21
N THR A 966 -12.09 -16.32 42.53
CA THR A 966 -11.63 -15.00 43.01
C THR A 966 -11.25 -14.97 44.49
N THR A 967 -10.89 -16.10 45.12
CA THR A 967 -10.39 -16.08 46.51
C THR A 967 -8.98 -16.62 46.60
N ALA A 968 -8.03 -15.69 46.45
CA ALA A 968 -6.63 -15.87 46.77
C ALA A 968 -6.45 -16.04 48.29
N THR A 969 -6.16 -17.25 48.76
CA THR A 969 -5.23 -17.53 49.87
C THR A 969 -5.14 -19.04 50.08
N SER A 970 -4.07 -19.64 49.56
CA SER A 970 -3.42 -20.90 49.97
C SER A 970 -2.96 -21.66 48.73
N THR A 971 -1.86 -22.38 48.89
CA THR A 971 -1.31 -23.41 47.99
C THR A 971 -2.38 -24.40 47.52
N GLY A 972 -3.17 -24.00 46.51
CA GLY A 972 -4.36 -24.71 46.04
C GLY A 972 -4.06 -25.94 45.18
N GLY A 973 -3.70 -27.04 45.84
CA GLY A 973 -4.46 -28.30 45.88
C GLY A 973 -5.02 -28.97 44.61
N ASN A 974 -4.57 -28.64 43.39
CA ASN A 974 -5.14 -29.21 42.14
C ASN A 974 -4.23 -30.20 41.42
N SER A 975 -3.17 -30.68 42.07
CA SER A 975 -2.42 -31.82 41.57
C SER A 975 -3.32 -33.05 41.56
N VAL A 976 -3.51 -33.64 40.39
CA VAL A 976 -3.96 -35.02 40.33
C VAL A 976 -2.83 -35.87 40.94
N SER A 977 -3.01 -36.35 42.16
CA SER A 977 -2.04 -37.19 42.85
C SER A 977 -1.98 -38.60 42.24
N GLN A 978 -0.75 -39.13 42.10
CA GLN A 978 -0.50 -40.43 41.47
C GLN A 978 -0.92 -41.62 42.34
N PRO A 979 -1.29 -42.77 41.74
CA PRO A 979 -1.15 -44.08 42.37
C PRO A 979 0.32 -44.56 42.37
N LEU A 980 0.63 -45.65 43.09
CA LEU A 980 1.99 -46.16 43.32
C LEU A 980 2.76 -46.42 41.99
N ALA A 981 4.09 -46.38 42.02
CA ALA A 981 4.92 -46.64 40.84
C ALA A 981 4.61 -48.03 40.25
N GLY A 982 4.14 -48.08 39.00
CA GLY A 982 3.61 -49.29 38.33
C GLY A 982 2.12 -49.26 38.00
N GLN A 983 1.40 -48.24 38.48
CA GLN A 983 -0.04 -48.05 38.30
C GLN A 983 -0.38 -46.77 37.50
N ARG A 984 0.57 -46.20 36.76
CA ARG A 984 0.43 -44.85 36.19
C ARG A 984 0.02 -44.90 34.71
N PRO A 985 -0.94 -44.07 34.27
CA PRO A 985 -1.11 -43.84 32.84
C PRO A 985 0.13 -43.12 32.27
N THR A 986 0.40 -43.33 30.98
CA THR A 986 1.63 -42.87 30.32
C THR A 986 1.35 -41.61 29.52
N TRP A 987 2.12 -40.55 29.74
CA TRP A 987 2.06 -39.38 28.86
C TRP A 987 2.85 -39.62 27.57
N SER A 988 2.30 -39.15 26.44
CA SER A 988 2.99 -39.11 25.16
C SER A 988 2.90 -37.71 24.55
N ALA A 989 4.03 -37.19 24.06
CA ALA A 989 4.09 -35.96 23.28
C ALA A 989 3.46 -36.10 21.89
N ILE A 990 3.36 -37.33 21.38
CA ILE A 990 2.93 -37.68 20.03
C ILE A 990 1.84 -38.75 20.15
N ALA A 991 0.63 -38.30 20.44
CA ALA A 991 -0.54 -39.15 20.62
C ALA A 991 -1.53 -38.96 19.47
N ILE A 992 -2.61 -38.19 19.66
CA ILE A 992 -3.60 -37.92 18.63
C ILE A 992 -3.01 -36.94 17.60
N ASN A 993 -2.86 -37.34 16.33
CA ASN A 993 -2.35 -36.49 15.22
C ASN A 993 -1.07 -35.69 15.53
N ASN A 994 -0.10 -36.35 16.18
CA ASN A 994 1.16 -35.75 16.62
C ASN A 994 0.98 -34.60 17.61
N THR A 995 0.03 -34.76 18.54
CA THR A 995 -0.20 -33.82 19.64
C THR A 995 -0.23 -34.58 20.98
N PRO A 996 0.01 -33.91 22.12
CA PRO A 996 0.12 -34.60 23.40
C PRO A 996 -1.17 -35.32 23.84
N GLY A 997 -1.00 -36.43 24.57
CA GLY A 997 -2.09 -37.22 25.13
C GLY A 997 -1.66 -38.12 26.28
N VAL A 998 -2.61 -38.57 27.09
CA VAL A 998 -2.40 -39.51 28.19
C VAL A 998 -2.98 -40.87 27.82
N ILE A 999 -2.16 -41.90 27.90
CA ILE A 999 -2.46 -43.28 27.52
C ILE A 999 -2.88 -44.07 28.76
N PHE A 1000 -4.07 -44.64 28.70
CA PHE A 1000 -4.66 -45.56 29.66
C PHE A 1000 -4.76 -46.95 29.03
N ASN A 1001 -4.38 -47.99 29.78
CA ASN A 1001 -4.27 -49.37 29.28
C ASN A 1001 -5.23 -50.32 30.01
N SER A 1002 -6.50 -49.91 30.21
CA SER A 1002 -7.56 -50.67 30.90
C SER A 1002 -7.27 -51.22 32.31
N ALA A 1003 -6.12 -50.92 32.92
CA ALA A 1003 -5.76 -51.40 34.26
C ALA A 1003 -6.52 -50.66 35.37
N SER A 1004 -7.01 -51.39 36.37
CA SER A 1004 -7.84 -50.83 37.44
C SER A 1004 -7.18 -49.80 38.34
N SER A 1005 -5.87 -49.75 38.25
CA SER A 1005 -5.00 -48.86 38.98
C SER A 1005 -4.54 -47.64 38.16
N HIS A 1006 -4.76 -47.62 36.83
CA HIS A 1006 -4.38 -46.53 35.93
C HIS A 1006 -5.43 -45.42 35.94
N ASN A 1007 -5.35 -44.53 36.94
CA ASN A 1007 -6.20 -43.36 37.01
C ASN A 1007 -5.44 -42.10 37.39
N LEU A 1008 -6.14 -40.99 37.17
CA LEU A 1008 -5.71 -39.66 37.54
C LEU A 1008 -6.76 -39.11 38.52
N ARG A 1009 -6.41 -39.06 39.82
CA ARG A 1009 -7.29 -38.58 40.92
C ARG A 1009 -6.81 -37.32 41.65
N ASN A 1010 -7.71 -36.41 41.99
CA ASN A 1010 -7.47 -35.33 42.97
C ASN A 1010 -8.22 -35.65 44.28
N ILE A 1011 -7.50 -35.73 45.40
CA ILE A 1011 -8.02 -36.13 46.72
C ILE A 1011 -8.12 -34.96 47.72
N SER A 1012 -7.80 -33.72 47.32
CA SER A 1012 -7.66 -32.59 48.26
C SER A 1012 -8.44 -31.32 47.89
N GLY A 1013 -9.45 -31.39 47.02
CA GLY A 1013 -10.13 -30.20 46.47
C GLY A 1013 -11.65 -30.14 46.65
N THR A 1014 -12.20 -28.92 46.71
CA THR A 1014 -13.63 -28.63 46.57
C THR A 1014 -14.15 -29.07 45.20
N TYR A 1015 -15.31 -29.73 45.15
CA TYR A 1015 -15.99 -30.12 43.92
C TYR A 1015 -16.19 -28.90 42.98
N PHE A 1016 -15.44 -28.82 41.87
CA PHE A 1016 -15.33 -27.67 40.96
C PHE A 1016 -16.59 -27.38 40.13
N GLY A 1017 -17.74 -27.16 40.76
CA GLY A 1017 -18.98 -26.85 40.06
C GLY A 1017 -19.51 -27.98 39.17
N LEU A 1018 -18.90 -29.18 39.19
CA LEU A 1018 -19.40 -30.40 38.54
C LEU A 1018 -20.73 -30.90 39.13
N ASN A 1019 -21.31 -30.17 40.08
CA ASN A 1019 -22.56 -30.44 40.76
C ASN A 1019 -23.75 -29.69 40.15
N THR A 1020 -23.57 -28.81 39.15
CA THR A 1020 -24.69 -28.11 38.50
C THR A 1020 -25.48 -29.04 37.61
N ASP A 1021 -26.80 -28.97 37.61
CA ASP A 1021 -27.61 -29.86 36.78
C ASP A 1021 -27.41 -29.59 35.30
N SER A 1022 -27.31 -28.32 34.90
CA SER A 1022 -26.96 -27.90 33.53
C SER A 1022 -25.43 -27.90 33.32
N PHE A 1023 -24.97 -28.41 32.16
CA PHE A 1023 -23.54 -28.47 31.84
C PHE A 1023 -23.28 -28.66 30.35
N THR A 1024 -22.05 -28.35 29.93
CA THR A 1024 -21.50 -28.75 28.62
C THR A 1024 -20.11 -29.32 28.83
N MET A 1025 -19.82 -30.49 28.26
CA MET A 1025 -18.49 -31.10 28.33
C MET A 1025 -17.96 -31.46 26.94
N PHE A 1026 -16.67 -31.22 26.73
CA PHE A 1026 -15.92 -31.62 25.55
C PHE A 1026 -14.83 -32.60 25.97
N VAL A 1027 -14.63 -33.65 25.18
CA VAL A 1027 -13.59 -34.66 25.41
C VAL A 1027 -12.90 -34.96 24.09
N VAL A 1028 -11.57 -34.86 24.06
CA VAL A 1028 -10.74 -35.32 22.94
C VAL A 1028 -10.15 -36.67 23.32
N ASN A 1029 -10.53 -37.71 22.55
CA ASN A 1029 -10.14 -39.06 22.87
C ASN A 1029 -9.90 -39.96 21.65
N TYR A 1030 -9.23 -41.08 21.92
CA TYR A 1030 -9.11 -42.25 21.07
C TYR A 1030 -9.28 -43.49 21.96
N ARG A 1031 -10.01 -44.53 21.54
CA ARG A 1031 -10.18 -45.77 22.35
C ARG A 1031 -9.53 -46.97 21.68
N ASN A 1032 -8.95 -47.87 22.49
CA ASN A 1032 -8.27 -49.09 22.06
C ASN A 1032 -9.13 -50.35 22.19
N SER A 1033 -10.09 -50.36 23.13
CA SER A 1033 -10.94 -51.52 23.44
C SER A 1033 -12.40 -51.10 23.53
N LEU A 1034 -13.30 -52.07 23.35
CA LEU A 1034 -14.77 -51.95 23.40
C LEU A 1034 -15.40 -52.84 24.47
N LEU A 1035 -14.60 -53.29 25.44
CA LEU A 1035 -15.04 -54.23 26.45
C LEU A 1035 -15.28 -53.48 27.77
N GLY A 1036 -16.49 -53.62 28.31
CA GLY A 1036 -16.88 -53.03 29.60
C GLY A 1036 -17.14 -51.52 29.55
N ALA A 1037 -17.63 -50.98 30.67
CA ALA A 1037 -17.83 -49.55 30.82
C ALA A 1037 -16.47 -48.83 30.99
N GLN A 1038 -16.25 -47.75 30.26
CA GLN A 1038 -14.98 -47.02 30.27
C GLN A 1038 -15.17 -45.58 30.76
N THR A 1039 -14.73 -45.31 31.99
CA THR A 1039 -14.94 -44.01 32.64
C THR A 1039 -13.98 -42.95 32.12
N VAL A 1040 -14.52 -41.86 31.56
CA VAL A 1040 -13.73 -40.68 31.19
C VAL A 1040 -13.47 -39.82 32.42
N LEU A 1041 -14.53 -39.47 33.15
CA LEU A 1041 -14.51 -38.53 34.26
C LEU A 1041 -15.56 -38.93 35.31
N SER A 1042 -15.21 -38.91 36.59
CA SER A 1042 -16.10 -39.23 37.70
C SER A 1042 -15.83 -38.35 38.93
N THR A 1043 -16.88 -38.04 39.71
CA THR A 1043 -16.78 -37.20 40.93
C THR A 1043 -17.14 -38.00 42.21
N GLY A 1044 -16.14 -38.49 42.98
CA GLY A 1044 -16.28 -39.07 44.35
C GLY A 1044 -17.27 -40.24 44.57
N PRO A 1045 -17.39 -40.91 45.74
CA PRO A 1045 -18.42 -41.95 45.97
C PRO A 1045 -19.53 -41.57 46.99
N ILE A 1046 -20.76 -41.96 46.61
CA ILE A 1046 -22.00 -42.38 47.32
C ILE A 1046 -22.37 -41.81 48.71
N PRO A 1047 -23.61 -41.28 48.89
CA PRO A 1047 -24.69 -41.12 47.90
C PRO A 1047 -24.63 -39.74 47.22
N GLY A 1048 -24.16 -39.67 45.97
CA GLY A 1048 -24.08 -38.42 45.19
C GLY A 1048 -23.01 -38.48 44.07
N GLY A 1049 -23.05 -37.52 43.13
CA GLY A 1049 -22.05 -37.35 42.06
C GLY A 1049 -22.44 -37.80 40.64
N LYS A 1050 -21.60 -37.43 39.67
CA LYS A 1050 -21.75 -37.70 38.24
C LYS A 1050 -20.59 -38.55 37.72
N SER A 1051 -20.88 -39.50 36.83
CA SER A 1051 -19.84 -40.17 36.04
C SER A 1051 -20.19 -40.12 34.56
N PHE A 1052 -19.20 -39.76 33.76
CA PHE A 1052 -19.23 -39.73 32.31
C PHE A 1052 -18.42 -40.92 31.79
N LEU A 1053 -19.07 -41.80 31.05
CA LEU A 1053 -18.47 -43.05 30.60
C LEU A 1053 -18.93 -43.42 29.21
N PHE A 1054 -18.06 -44.14 28.50
CA PHE A 1054 -18.45 -44.88 27.33
C PHE A 1054 -19.03 -46.23 27.79
N ASP A 1055 -20.30 -46.46 27.50
CA ASP A 1055 -21.03 -47.67 27.87
C ASP A 1055 -20.97 -48.66 26.69
N ASP A 1056 -20.06 -49.62 26.78
CA ASP A 1056 -19.93 -50.71 25.80
C ASP A 1056 -20.62 -52.00 26.30
N ALA A 1057 -20.94 -52.90 25.38
CA ALA A 1057 -21.79 -54.07 25.67
C ALA A 1057 -21.21 -54.98 26.79
N GLY A 1058 -22.01 -55.26 27.82
CA GLY A 1058 -21.76 -56.36 28.77
C GLY A 1058 -21.46 -56.02 30.24
N ALA A 1059 -21.56 -54.76 30.70
CA ALA A 1059 -21.20 -54.39 32.08
C ALA A 1059 -22.21 -53.54 32.88
N PHE A 1060 -23.10 -52.75 32.26
CA PHE A 1060 -24.01 -51.83 32.97
C PHE A 1060 -25.39 -51.70 32.27
N PRO A 1061 -26.49 -51.36 32.96
CA PRO A 1061 -27.85 -51.38 32.38
C PRO A 1061 -28.21 -50.20 31.44
N CYS A 1062 -27.27 -49.38 30.95
CA CYS A 1062 -27.61 -48.19 30.15
C CYS A 1062 -27.80 -48.45 28.67
N SER A 1063 -27.13 -49.44 28.10
CA SER A 1063 -27.23 -49.78 26.68
C SER A 1063 -26.64 -51.16 26.34
N ALA A 1064 -27.19 -51.82 25.33
CA ALA A 1064 -26.60 -53.03 24.70
C ALA A 1064 -25.62 -52.72 23.55
N THR A 1065 -25.36 -51.43 23.28
CA THR A 1065 -24.54 -50.92 22.16
C THR A 1065 -23.57 -49.83 22.64
N SER A 1066 -22.40 -49.67 22.03
CA SER A 1066 -21.42 -48.62 22.37
C SER A 1066 -22.02 -47.21 22.29
N ARG A 1067 -22.35 -46.64 23.45
CA ARG A 1067 -22.95 -45.30 23.62
C ARG A 1067 -22.17 -44.49 24.62
N PHE A 1068 -22.39 -43.18 24.63
CA PHE A 1068 -21.84 -42.31 25.67
C PHE A 1068 -22.95 -42.05 26.67
N SER A 1069 -22.62 -42.23 27.94
CA SER A 1069 -23.60 -42.26 29.02
C SER A 1069 -23.17 -41.37 30.18
N VAL A 1070 -24.15 -40.70 30.77
CA VAL A 1070 -24.03 -40.01 32.06
C VAL A 1070 -24.81 -40.83 33.07
N ILE A 1071 -24.16 -41.20 34.17
CA ILE A 1071 -24.81 -41.93 35.27
C ILE A 1071 -24.77 -41.13 36.56
N LYS A 1072 -25.82 -41.29 37.36
CA LYS A 1072 -25.85 -40.86 38.75
C LYS A 1072 -25.26 -42.00 39.60
N LEU A 1073 -24.22 -41.71 40.35
CA LEU A 1073 -23.53 -42.71 41.17
C LEU A 1073 -24.50 -43.30 42.22
N ALA A 1074 -24.69 -44.63 42.19
CA ALA A 1074 -25.69 -45.42 42.93
C ALA A 1074 -27.15 -45.45 42.39
N ALA A 1075 -27.42 -44.94 41.18
CA ALA A 1075 -28.75 -44.99 40.52
C ALA A 1075 -28.68 -45.41 39.03
N ALA A 1076 -29.85 -45.47 38.37
CA ALA A 1076 -30.00 -45.80 36.95
C ALA A 1076 -29.43 -44.72 36.01
N CYS A 1077 -29.35 -45.06 34.72
CA CYS A 1077 -28.80 -44.28 33.62
C CYS A 1077 -29.50 -42.94 33.50
N ALA A 1078 -28.74 -41.85 33.49
CA ALA A 1078 -29.29 -40.50 33.55
C ALA A 1078 -29.55 -39.96 32.13
N ALA A 1079 -28.56 -40.06 31.24
CA ALA A 1079 -28.69 -39.72 29.82
C ALA A 1079 -27.78 -40.63 28.98
N ILE A 1080 -28.25 -41.03 27.79
CA ILE A 1080 -27.50 -41.84 26.83
C ILE A 1080 -27.66 -41.29 25.41
N SER A 1081 -26.65 -41.41 24.57
CA SER A 1081 -26.76 -41.05 23.15
C SER A 1081 -27.75 -41.97 22.42
N ASP A 1082 -28.60 -41.44 21.53
CA ASP A 1082 -29.61 -42.25 20.82
C ASP A 1082 -29.01 -43.17 19.77
N VAL A 1083 -27.85 -42.78 19.22
CA VAL A 1083 -27.12 -43.51 18.18
C VAL A 1083 -25.82 -44.05 18.76
N GLY A 1084 -25.53 -45.32 18.49
CA GLY A 1084 -24.21 -45.91 18.78
C GLY A 1084 -23.16 -45.39 17.81
N PHE A 1085 -21.90 -45.28 18.24
CA PHE A 1085 -20.84 -44.71 17.42
C PHE A 1085 -19.65 -45.64 17.19
N SER A 1086 -18.95 -45.44 16.05
CA SER A 1086 -17.72 -46.20 15.71
C SER A 1086 -16.63 -45.95 16.75
N PRO A 1087 -16.24 -46.96 17.53
CA PRO A 1087 -15.61 -46.69 18.80
C PRO A 1087 -14.07 -46.66 18.75
N MET A 1088 -13.43 -46.83 17.59
CA MET A 1088 -11.98 -46.92 17.39
C MET A 1088 -11.36 -45.77 16.55
N THR A 1089 -12.01 -44.60 16.51
CA THR A 1089 -11.49 -43.40 15.79
C THR A 1089 -11.23 -42.24 16.75
N GLN A 1090 -10.32 -41.35 16.36
CA GLN A 1090 -10.05 -40.11 17.09
C GLN A 1090 -11.27 -39.19 17.02
N ARG A 1091 -11.67 -38.57 18.12
CA ARG A 1091 -12.92 -37.79 18.19
C ARG A 1091 -12.80 -36.56 19.07
N ILE A 1092 -13.60 -35.55 18.72
CA ILE A 1092 -14.06 -34.51 19.64
C ILE A 1092 -15.49 -34.89 20.02
N PHE A 1093 -15.67 -35.33 21.25
CA PHE A 1093 -16.97 -35.64 21.80
C PHE A 1093 -17.51 -34.41 22.55
N THR A 1094 -18.72 -33.96 22.22
CA THR A 1094 -19.40 -32.91 22.99
C THR A 1094 -20.68 -33.44 23.58
N MET A 1095 -20.98 -33.06 24.81
CA MET A 1095 -22.32 -33.16 25.38
C MET A 1095 -22.79 -31.85 25.97
N SER A 1096 -24.08 -31.54 25.85
CA SER A 1096 -24.72 -30.36 26.45
C SER A 1096 -26.08 -30.73 27.03
N TYR A 1097 -26.34 -30.30 28.26
CA TYR A 1097 -27.61 -30.54 28.92
C TYR A 1097 -28.08 -29.29 29.67
N ASP A 1098 -29.33 -28.91 29.41
CA ASP A 1098 -30.04 -27.85 30.13
C ASP A 1098 -31.16 -28.46 30.99
N HIS A 1099 -31.04 -28.32 32.30
CA HIS A 1099 -32.03 -28.79 33.27
C HIS A 1099 -33.35 -28.01 33.21
N ILE A 1100 -33.34 -26.74 32.78
CA ILE A 1100 -34.55 -25.88 32.82
C ILE A 1100 -35.51 -26.24 31.68
N THR A 1101 -34.97 -26.34 30.48
CA THR A 1101 -35.78 -26.57 29.27
C THR A 1101 -35.93 -28.06 28.94
N ALA A 1102 -35.11 -28.93 29.56
CA ALA A 1102 -34.93 -30.33 29.18
C ALA A 1102 -34.59 -30.52 27.69
N ILE A 1103 -34.19 -29.45 26.99
CA ILE A 1103 -33.85 -29.48 25.57
C ILE A 1103 -32.47 -30.09 25.42
N THR A 1104 -32.42 -31.15 24.63
CA THR A 1104 -31.23 -31.93 24.34
C THR A 1104 -30.62 -31.44 23.04
N ASN A 1105 -29.43 -30.84 23.12
CA ASN A 1105 -28.44 -31.02 22.06
C ASN A 1105 -27.29 -31.86 22.63
N PRO A 1106 -27.64 -33.09 23.04
CA PRO A 1106 -26.98 -33.81 24.11
C PRO A 1106 -25.67 -34.42 23.66
N PHE A 1107 -25.49 -34.64 22.35
CA PHE A 1107 -24.32 -35.28 21.80
C PHE A 1107 -23.98 -34.72 20.41
N TYR A 1108 -22.73 -34.32 20.23
CA TYR A 1108 -22.18 -33.87 18.94
C TYR A 1108 -20.81 -34.54 18.73
N TRP A 1109 -20.55 -35.05 17.53
CA TRP A 1109 -19.22 -35.59 17.18
C TRP A 1109 -18.81 -35.30 15.74
N ASP A 1110 -17.52 -34.96 15.60
CA ASP A 1110 -16.77 -34.50 14.42
C ASP A 1110 -17.59 -34.09 13.17
N VAL A 1111 -18.14 -35.02 12.38
CA VAL A 1111 -18.73 -34.77 11.06
C VAL A 1111 -20.25 -35.03 10.96
N ASN A 1112 -20.86 -35.67 11.95
CA ASN A 1112 -22.25 -36.19 11.82
C ASN A 1112 -23.33 -35.26 12.38
N GLY A 1113 -22.96 -34.06 12.84
CA GLY A 1113 -23.93 -33.12 13.38
C GLY A 1113 -24.44 -33.51 14.78
N PRO A 1114 -25.50 -32.83 15.26
CA PRO A 1114 -26.14 -33.15 16.53
C PRO A 1114 -26.86 -34.50 16.47
N VAL A 1115 -26.73 -35.28 17.54
CA VAL A 1115 -27.38 -36.59 17.71
C VAL A 1115 -28.25 -36.54 18.96
N GLY A 1116 -29.48 -37.05 18.87
CA GLY A 1116 -30.42 -37.10 20.00
C GLY A 1116 -29.90 -37.89 21.21
N ALA A 1117 -30.58 -37.72 22.35
CA ALA A 1117 -30.38 -38.53 23.55
C ALA A 1117 -31.71 -38.93 24.17
N THR A 1118 -31.68 -40.13 24.75
CA THR A 1118 -32.73 -40.61 25.63
C THR A 1118 -32.38 -40.18 27.05
N ILE A 1119 -33.22 -39.31 27.62
CA ILE A 1119 -33.16 -38.91 29.03
C ILE A 1119 -34.24 -39.67 29.78
N THR A 1120 -33.86 -40.35 30.86
CA THR A 1120 -34.75 -41.24 31.61
C THR A 1120 -35.51 -40.53 32.74
N SER A 1121 -35.08 -39.33 33.18
CA SER A 1121 -35.74 -38.46 34.18
C SER A 1121 -35.07 -37.07 34.33
N ASN A 1122 -35.69 -36.10 35.01
CA ASN A 1122 -35.06 -34.81 35.38
C ASN A 1122 -33.73 -35.06 36.12
N LEU A 1123 -32.63 -34.58 35.53
CA LEU A 1123 -31.28 -34.84 36.02
C LEU A 1123 -30.95 -33.98 37.25
N ASN A 1124 -31.46 -34.36 38.41
CA ASN A 1124 -31.08 -33.76 39.69
C ASN A 1124 -29.86 -34.51 40.27
N PHE A 1125 -28.70 -33.89 40.18
CA PHE A 1125 -27.47 -34.42 40.73
C PHE A 1125 -27.26 -33.91 42.16
N ILE A 1126 -26.99 -34.83 43.08
CA ILE A 1126 -26.70 -34.47 44.46
C ILE A 1126 -25.19 -34.23 44.55
N PRO A 1127 -24.74 -33.11 45.14
CA PRO A 1127 -23.32 -32.90 45.46
C PRO A 1127 -22.76 -34.12 46.22
N PRO A 1128 -21.58 -34.64 45.87
CA PRO A 1128 -21.01 -35.79 46.60
C PRO A 1128 -20.80 -35.44 48.09
N SER A 1129 -21.09 -36.38 48.99
CA SER A 1129 -20.82 -36.23 50.43
C SER A 1129 -19.47 -36.84 50.79
N GLY A 1130 -18.43 -36.04 51.07
CA GLY A 1130 -17.12 -36.56 51.52
C GLY A 1130 -15.90 -35.73 51.05
N VAL A 1131 -14.70 -36.30 51.24
CA VAL A 1131 -13.39 -35.68 50.92
C VAL A 1131 -12.73 -36.29 49.67
N ASP A 1132 -13.48 -37.00 48.83
CA ASP A 1132 -12.93 -37.70 47.66
C ASP A 1132 -13.32 -36.97 46.36
N GLY A 1133 -12.32 -36.46 45.64
CA GLY A 1133 -12.48 -35.51 44.52
C GLY A 1133 -12.70 -36.13 43.13
N ILE A 1134 -12.02 -35.58 42.11
CA ILE A 1134 -12.21 -35.93 40.68
C ILE A 1134 -11.34 -37.11 40.28
N PHE A 1135 -11.89 -38.07 39.54
CA PHE A 1135 -11.20 -39.20 38.93
C PHE A 1135 -11.31 -39.14 37.41
N VAL A 1136 -10.19 -39.32 36.71
CA VAL A 1136 -10.08 -39.38 35.25
C VAL A 1136 -9.52 -40.74 34.84
N GLY A 1137 -10.15 -41.37 33.86
CA GLY A 1137 -9.75 -42.69 33.35
C GLY A 1137 -10.16 -43.88 34.24
N SER A 1138 -10.75 -43.64 35.41
CA SER A 1138 -11.42 -44.69 36.19
C SER A 1138 -12.57 -44.14 37.04
N ARG A 1139 -13.46 -45.05 37.45
CA ARG A 1139 -14.37 -44.85 38.57
C ARG A 1139 -13.72 -45.29 39.89
N ILE A 1140 -14.35 -44.95 41.02
CA ILE A 1140 -14.06 -45.55 42.33
C ILE A 1140 -14.65 -46.96 42.37
N GLY A 1141 -13.81 -47.98 42.13
CA GLY A 1141 -14.17 -49.40 42.08
C GLY A 1141 -13.41 -50.17 40.99
N PRO A 1142 -13.46 -51.52 40.98
CA PRO A 1142 -12.55 -52.35 40.20
C PRO A 1142 -12.89 -52.58 38.71
N ASN A 1143 -13.98 -52.01 38.16
CA ASN A 1143 -14.56 -52.52 36.90
C ASN A 1143 -14.75 -51.51 35.74
N ASP A 1144 -14.53 -50.20 35.91
CA ASP A 1144 -14.92 -49.19 34.90
C ASP A 1144 -13.72 -48.30 34.45
N HIS A 1145 -12.77 -48.88 33.70
CA HIS A 1145 -11.47 -48.25 33.35
C HIS A 1145 -11.40 -47.82 31.89
N PHE A 1146 -10.83 -46.65 31.62
CA PHE A 1146 -10.63 -46.18 30.26
C PHE A 1146 -9.49 -46.93 29.56
N ASP A 1147 -9.69 -47.32 28.31
CA ASP A 1147 -8.68 -47.95 27.46
C ASP A 1147 -8.47 -47.15 26.18
N GLY A 1148 -7.37 -46.41 26.11
CA GLY A 1148 -7.09 -45.50 25.02
C GLY A 1148 -6.33 -44.25 25.42
N ILE A 1149 -6.54 -43.18 24.67
CA ILE A 1149 -5.90 -41.88 24.84
C ILE A 1149 -6.95 -40.85 25.23
N LEU A 1150 -6.71 -40.12 26.32
CA LEU A 1150 -7.41 -38.87 26.64
C LEU A 1150 -6.43 -37.71 26.47
N SER A 1151 -6.79 -36.75 25.61
CA SER A 1151 -5.93 -35.60 25.30
C SER A 1151 -6.42 -34.31 25.94
N GLU A 1152 -7.74 -34.09 25.99
CA GLU A 1152 -8.30 -32.85 26.54
C GLU A 1152 -9.72 -33.08 27.07
N ILE A 1153 -10.07 -32.47 28.21
CA ILE A 1153 -11.42 -32.44 28.77
C ILE A 1153 -11.75 -30.99 29.17
N ILE A 1154 -12.87 -30.46 28.67
CA ILE A 1154 -13.33 -29.10 28.96
C ILE A 1154 -14.74 -29.19 29.53
N TYR A 1155 -15.03 -28.51 30.63
CA TYR A 1155 -16.35 -28.52 31.25
C TYR A 1155 -16.83 -27.12 31.60
N PHE A 1156 -18.08 -26.85 31.22
CA PHE A 1156 -18.85 -25.66 31.53
C PHE A 1156 -20.02 -26.04 32.44
N ASN A 1157 -20.34 -25.21 33.43
CA ASN A 1157 -21.48 -25.41 34.33
C ASN A 1157 -22.81 -24.86 33.80
N SER A 1158 -22.94 -24.80 32.47
CA SER A 1158 -24.11 -24.35 31.76
C SER A 1158 -24.25 -25.08 30.43
N ALA A 1159 -25.46 -25.11 29.89
CA ALA A 1159 -25.67 -25.47 28.50
C ALA A 1159 -25.17 -24.32 27.61
N LEU A 1160 -24.22 -24.60 26.72
CA LEU A 1160 -23.69 -23.58 25.82
C LEU A 1160 -24.63 -23.31 24.65
N SER A 1161 -24.60 -22.07 24.15
CA SER A 1161 -25.18 -21.73 22.85
C SER A 1161 -24.45 -22.47 21.72
N THR A 1162 -25.06 -22.58 20.54
CA THR A 1162 -24.42 -23.21 19.38
C THR A 1162 -23.10 -22.52 19.02
N SER A 1163 -23.08 -21.18 19.00
CA SER A 1163 -21.89 -20.38 18.68
C SER A 1163 -20.75 -20.58 19.69
N ASP A 1164 -21.07 -20.63 20.98
CA ASP A 1164 -20.07 -20.85 22.03
C ASP A 1164 -19.51 -22.26 21.98
N ALA A 1165 -20.37 -23.25 21.74
CA ALA A 1165 -19.94 -24.63 21.61
C ALA A 1165 -19.06 -24.83 20.37
N ASP A 1166 -19.36 -24.13 19.27
CA ASP A 1166 -18.56 -24.16 18.05
C ASP A 1166 -17.20 -23.50 18.23
N LEU A 1167 -17.10 -22.40 18.97
CA LEU A 1167 -15.83 -21.78 19.36
C LEU A 1167 -14.91 -22.80 20.05
N VAL A 1168 -15.42 -23.57 21.02
CA VAL A 1168 -14.65 -24.60 21.73
C VAL A 1168 -14.26 -25.76 20.80
N ARG A 1169 -15.16 -26.19 19.92
CA ARG A 1169 -14.86 -27.23 18.91
C ARG A 1169 -13.77 -26.77 17.94
N CYS A 1170 -13.79 -25.50 17.52
CA CYS A 1170 -12.77 -24.92 16.64
C CYS A 1170 -11.40 -24.88 17.32
N TYR A 1171 -11.35 -24.52 18.60
CA TYR A 1171 -10.13 -24.61 19.40
C TYR A 1171 -9.57 -26.05 19.43
N LEU A 1172 -10.39 -27.03 19.77
CA LEU A 1172 -9.98 -28.44 19.83
C LEU A 1172 -9.58 -28.98 18.45
N SER A 1173 -10.32 -28.59 17.42
CA SER A 1173 -10.03 -28.93 16.03
C SER A 1173 -8.66 -28.43 15.60
N ARG A 1174 -8.36 -27.16 15.89
CA ARG A 1174 -7.06 -26.54 15.57
C ARG A 1174 -5.92 -27.20 16.35
N LYS A 1175 -6.10 -27.40 17.67
CA LYS A 1175 -5.07 -27.98 18.53
C LYS A 1175 -4.76 -29.43 18.18
N TYR A 1176 -5.79 -30.26 17.98
CA TYR A 1176 -5.66 -31.71 17.75
C TYR A 1176 -5.72 -32.13 16.28
N LYS A 1177 -5.86 -31.18 15.36
CA LYS A 1177 -5.96 -31.40 13.91
C LYS A 1177 -7.11 -32.36 13.54
N ILE A 1178 -8.21 -32.29 14.30
CA ILE A 1178 -9.42 -33.11 14.09
C ILE A 1178 -10.44 -32.27 13.32
N ARG A 1179 -11.03 -32.82 12.26
CA ARG A 1179 -12.07 -32.14 11.48
C ARG A 1179 -13.34 -31.91 12.32
N ILE A 1180 -14.04 -30.81 12.05
CA ILE A 1180 -15.39 -30.56 12.59
C ILE A 1180 -16.34 -30.17 11.45
N GLY A 1181 -17.62 -30.52 11.59
CA GLY A 1181 -18.68 -30.21 10.62
C GLY A 1181 -19.31 -28.83 10.78
N ASN A 1182 -19.16 -28.19 11.95
CA ASN A 1182 -19.76 -26.89 12.25
C ASN A 1182 -18.87 -25.71 11.83
N LEU A 1183 -19.50 -24.53 11.74
CA LEU A 1183 -18.87 -23.26 11.39
C LEU A 1183 -18.06 -22.71 12.56
N CYS A 1184 -16.88 -22.13 12.27
CA CYS A 1184 -16.16 -21.35 13.27
C CYS A 1184 -16.63 -19.90 13.27
N PRO A 1185 -17.01 -19.33 14.44
CA PRO A 1185 -17.66 -18.02 14.53
C PRO A 1185 -16.75 -16.83 14.16
N TYR A 1186 -15.43 -17.05 14.07
CA TYR A 1186 -14.43 -16.07 13.66
C TYR A 1186 -13.72 -16.57 12.41
#